data_AF-A0A7U9N3X9-F1
#
_entry.id   AF-A0A7U9N3X9-F1
#
_cell.length_a   1.000
_cell.length_b   1.000
_cell.length_c   1.000
_cell.angle_alpha   90.00
_cell.angle_beta   90.00
_cell.angle_gamma   90.00
#
_symmetry.space_group_name_H-M   'P 1'
#
loop_
_entity.id
_entity.type
_entity.pdbx_description
1 polymer ?
#
loop_
_entity_poly.entity_id
_entity_poly.type
_entity_poly.pdbx_seq_one_letter_code
_entity_poly.pdbx_strand_id
1 'polypeptide(L)'
;MAVLICDGCRQDAKLLSEVEQDICRYIEQNKDENYDDVLAMESRWEVFYHLSEMRTSILNWYDFGENASILEVGAEFGAITGMLCRNAKNVSVTESVFQKAEAIQKRYHHLKNLTVYADEIEKIRFSEKFDYVIITGSGIAGESGAAPEEKYRQCVDRAKDWLKKDGILLLAMDNYNGAKYQCGYPRPIQDSVNENGCEVMMTKTQMEKMITEAGFKNMKFYYPFPDYRLTQEIYTDARLPEGSVRDRILTYYVLPRMLYKDEQQIYENEIENGDIRKVCNSYLVECSREGLCSEADYIAVSTDRGRKHGFATVIGKNRVIKKAIYDDGKEYLKKSFDNIRSIQDKGINIVPHTYQNDEIVMPVIKGTKLVDQLFLLASESKEKFLSAVDKLYECIIKSSDYIEDKGKIYLKNGYIDMIPFNCFVENEEYSFFDQEFCEKQCPLDYIMFRVLRYTYLAYPQLESYVCMEELKTRYGLGECWQEYLSKEDSFIWDNRQHRVNHSFYKWLENGGVEKPIVSLDGLCGLYLSEGFDVEERDSYNTWAWCIKKKARICIRNFTDSKIRMGLQFTLYPPPGRQEQRVEIDTPEQKEYAVFAPETIELKVEIDEQGLLFINFHVSEPLTKCGNGDPRAFAFQLLNPQIMLNGTIF
;
A
#
# COMPACT_ATOMS: atom_id res chain seq x y z
N MET A 1 -4.90 11.44 29.59
CA MET A 1 -3.62 11.62 28.90
C MET A 1 -2.96 10.27 28.85
N ALA A 2 -2.26 9.96 27.77
CA ALA A 2 -1.65 8.67 27.59
C ALA A 2 -0.59 8.45 28.67
N VAL A 3 -0.59 7.25 29.25
CA VAL A 3 0.32 6.89 30.35
C VAL A 3 1.47 6.07 29.79
N LEU A 4 2.71 6.41 30.13
CA LEU A 4 3.89 5.59 29.87
C LEU A 4 4.27 4.83 31.14
N ILE A 5 4.39 3.51 31.04
CA ILE A 5 4.82 2.60 32.11
C ILE A 5 6.16 2.00 31.73
N CYS A 6 7.12 2.05 32.64
CA CYS A 6 8.46 1.48 32.47
C CYS A 6 8.90 0.85 33.80
N ASP A 7 8.72 -0.46 33.94
CA ASP A 7 9.02 -1.22 35.15
C ASP A 7 10.37 -1.95 35.03
N GLY A 8 11.45 -1.19 34.86
CA GLY A 8 12.82 -1.72 34.79
C GLY A 8 13.63 -1.18 33.63
N CYS A 9 14.19 0.02 33.79
CA CYS A 9 15.04 0.61 32.76
C CYS A 9 16.38 -0.14 32.65
N ARG A 10 16.63 -0.81 31.51
CA ARG A 10 17.97 -0.72 30.92
C ARG A 10 18.01 0.57 30.12
N GLN A 11 18.79 1.54 30.57
CA GLN A 11 19.21 2.71 29.77
C GLN A 11 20.25 2.34 28.70
N ASP A 12 20.51 1.04 28.48
CA ASP A 12 21.55 0.58 27.55
C ASP A 12 20.99 0.48 26.12
N ALA A 13 21.36 1.50 25.36
CA ALA A 13 20.86 1.89 24.06
C ALA A 13 20.98 0.81 22.96
N LYS A 14 19.83 0.39 22.41
CA LYS A 14 19.74 0.31 20.95
C LYS A 14 19.67 1.74 20.43
N LEU A 15 20.75 2.20 19.80
CA LEU A 15 20.73 3.45 19.07
C LEU A 15 19.70 3.30 17.94
N LEU A 16 18.67 4.14 17.98
CA LEU A 16 17.80 4.38 16.83
C LEU A 16 18.68 4.75 15.63
N SER A 17 18.34 4.21 14.46
CA SER A 17 18.89 4.67 13.18
C SER A 17 18.65 6.17 12.98
N GLU A 18 19.40 6.79 12.07
CA GLU A 18 19.24 8.22 11.74
C GLU A 18 17.78 8.55 11.36
N VAL A 19 17.14 7.67 10.58
CA VAL A 19 15.74 7.84 10.16
C VAL A 19 14.77 7.69 11.32
N GLU A 20 14.99 6.74 12.24
CA GLU A 20 14.15 6.59 13.43
C GLU A 20 14.27 7.79 14.37
N GLN A 21 15.46 8.39 14.49
CA GLN A 21 15.65 9.64 15.23
C GLN A 21 14.91 10.81 14.57
N ASP A 22 14.88 10.88 13.24
CA ASP A 22 14.06 11.86 12.51
C ASP A 22 12.57 11.65 12.80
N ILE A 23 12.08 10.41 12.82
CA ILE A 23 10.68 10.10 13.13
C ILE A 23 10.33 10.56 14.55
N CYS A 24 11.19 10.32 15.55
CA CYS A 24 11.02 10.89 16.89
C CYS A 24 10.89 12.42 16.85
N ARG A 25 11.78 13.11 16.11
CA ARG A 25 11.73 14.57 15.97
C ARG A 25 10.45 15.05 15.30
N TYR A 26 10.00 14.39 14.23
CA TYR A 26 8.74 14.73 13.55
C TYR A 26 7.55 14.57 14.49
N ILE A 27 7.51 13.50 15.29
CA ILE A 27 6.47 13.29 16.30
C ILE A 27 6.49 14.39 17.37
N GLU A 28 7.67 14.76 17.87
CA GLU A 28 7.82 15.79 18.91
C GLU A 28 7.44 17.19 18.44
N GLN A 29 7.72 17.52 17.17
CA GLN A 29 7.46 18.84 16.60
C GLN A 29 6.02 19.00 16.12
N ASN A 30 5.32 17.89 15.85
CA ASN A 30 3.95 17.94 15.38
C ASN A 30 2.97 18.24 16.52
N LYS A 31 1.97 19.08 16.25
CA LYS A 31 1.01 19.54 17.27
C LYS A 31 -0.23 18.65 17.36
N ASP A 32 -0.53 17.91 16.31
CA ASP A 32 -1.69 17.03 16.20
C ASP A 32 -1.27 15.65 15.65
N GLU A 33 -2.24 14.81 15.32
CA GLU A 33 -2.00 13.48 14.74
C GLU A 33 -1.82 13.51 13.20
N ASN A 34 -1.83 14.69 12.56
CA ASN A 34 -1.73 14.83 11.10
C ASN A 34 -0.28 15.09 10.67
N TYR A 35 0.29 14.18 9.88
CA TYR A 35 1.67 14.28 9.36
C TYR A 35 1.75 14.65 7.87
N ASP A 36 0.67 15.16 7.27
CA ASP A 36 0.55 15.44 5.84
C ASP A 36 1.67 16.37 5.33
N ASP A 37 2.05 17.38 6.11
CA ASP A 37 3.11 18.32 5.73
C ASP A 37 4.52 17.74 5.86
N VAL A 38 4.74 16.82 6.80
CA VAL A 38 5.98 16.03 6.89
C VAL A 38 6.08 15.13 5.66
N LEU A 39 5.02 14.39 5.36
CA LEU A 39 4.96 13.45 4.24
C LEU A 39 5.07 14.14 2.88
N ALA A 40 4.55 15.37 2.74
CA ALA A 40 4.70 16.16 1.52
C ALA A 40 6.14 16.66 1.25
N MET A 41 7.03 16.58 2.23
CA MET A 41 8.45 16.99 2.13
C MET A 41 9.43 15.81 2.20
N GLU A 42 8.94 14.61 2.54
CA GLU A 42 9.74 13.42 2.79
C GLU A 42 9.55 12.33 1.75
N SER A 43 10.64 11.62 1.45
CA SER A 43 10.63 10.53 0.47
C SER A 43 11.15 9.21 0.98
N ARG A 44 11.56 9.15 2.25
CA ARG A 44 12.06 7.93 2.87
C ARG A 44 10.88 7.01 3.21
N TRP A 45 11.03 5.73 2.89
CA TRP A 45 9.98 4.73 3.10
C TRP A 45 9.61 4.60 4.58
N GLU A 46 10.59 4.56 5.48
CA GLU A 46 10.37 4.34 6.91
C GLU A 46 9.58 5.50 7.54
N VAL A 47 9.82 6.73 7.10
CA VAL A 47 9.03 7.90 7.52
C VAL A 47 7.58 7.75 7.08
N PHE A 48 7.35 7.38 5.81
CA PHE A 48 6.01 7.15 5.28
C PHE A 48 5.32 5.98 5.99
N TYR A 49 6.03 4.87 6.18
CA TYR A 49 5.54 3.64 6.82
C TYR A 49 5.09 3.88 8.26
N HIS A 50 5.74 4.76 9.02
CA HIS A 50 5.38 5.01 10.42
C HIS A 50 4.40 6.19 10.63
N LEU A 51 4.37 7.16 9.72
CA LEU A 51 3.57 8.38 9.87
C LEU A 51 2.32 8.45 8.97
N SER A 52 2.25 7.67 7.90
CA SER A 52 1.08 7.67 6.99
C SER A 52 -0.13 6.96 7.60
N GLU A 53 -1.29 7.60 7.52
CA GLU A 53 -2.57 7.00 7.90
C GLU A 53 -2.98 5.84 6.99
N MET A 54 -2.32 5.65 5.84
CA MET A 54 -2.54 4.49 4.96
C MET A 54 -2.28 3.15 5.68
N ARG A 55 -1.48 3.16 6.75
CA ARG A 55 -1.28 2.01 7.62
C ARG A 55 -2.54 1.54 8.32
N THR A 56 -3.49 2.45 8.56
CA THR A 56 -4.71 2.12 9.31
C THR A 56 -5.65 1.21 8.51
N SER A 57 -5.52 1.15 7.17
CA SER A 57 -6.40 0.37 6.29
C SER A 57 -6.53 -1.10 6.65
N ILE A 58 -5.50 -1.68 7.28
CA ILE A 58 -5.53 -3.08 7.67
C ILE A 58 -6.66 -3.40 8.65
N LEU A 59 -7.06 -2.45 9.51
CA LEU A 59 -8.03 -2.68 10.58
C LEU A 59 -9.07 -1.56 10.79
N ASN A 60 -9.00 -0.42 10.09
CA ASN A 60 -9.96 0.68 10.26
C ASN A 60 -11.41 0.28 9.89
N TRP A 61 -11.55 -0.74 9.03
CA TRP A 61 -12.84 -1.34 8.68
C TRP A 61 -13.41 -2.24 9.77
N TYR A 62 -12.56 -2.78 10.66
CA TYR A 62 -12.92 -3.81 11.63
C TYR A 62 -13.84 -3.25 12.72
N ASP A 63 -14.82 -4.04 13.14
CA ASP A 63 -15.74 -3.68 14.23
C ASP A 63 -15.26 -4.32 15.53
N PHE A 64 -14.53 -3.53 16.33
CA PHE A 64 -14.06 -3.96 17.65
C PHE A 64 -15.18 -3.90 18.70
N GLY A 65 -16.25 -3.14 18.46
CA GLY A 65 -17.26 -2.79 19.47
C GLY A 65 -16.80 -1.69 20.44
N GLU A 66 -17.70 -0.77 20.76
CA GLU A 66 -17.42 0.46 21.55
C GLU A 66 -16.80 0.21 22.94
N ASN A 67 -17.05 -0.96 23.53
CA ASN A 67 -16.60 -1.32 24.87
C ASN A 67 -15.33 -2.17 24.89
N ALA A 68 -14.69 -2.40 23.75
CA ALA A 68 -13.55 -3.29 23.65
C ALA A 68 -12.31 -2.80 24.39
N SER A 69 -11.55 -3.76 24.89
CA SER A 69 -10.19 -3.61 25.38
C SER A 69 -9.22 -4.26 24.40
N ILE A 70 -8.21 -3.50 23.95
CA ILE A 70 -7.26 -3.93 22.92
C ILE A 70 -5.84 -3.93 23.50
N LEU A 71 -5.07 -4.96 23.19
CA LEU A 71 -3.61 -5.00 23.35
C LEU A 71 -2.94 -5.01 21.98
N GLU A 72 -2.20 -3.94 21.65
CA GLU A 72 -1.33 -3.86 20.46
C GLU A 72 0.09 -4.28 20.86
N VAL A 73 0.61 -5.34 20.25
CA VAL A 73 1.93 -5.88 20.57
C VAL A 73 2.96 -5.38 19.57
N GLY A 74 3.96 -4.65 20.07
CA GLY A 74 5.07 -4.13 19.28
C GLY A 74 4.63 -3.02 18.34
N ALA A 75 4.14 -1.93 18.95
CA ALA A 75 3.50 -0.83 18.24
C ALA A 75 4.47 0.06 17.45
N GLU A 76 5.79 -0.12 17.57
CA GLU A 76 6.81 0.70 16.92
C GLU A 76 6.62 2.20 17.23
N PHE A 77 6.28 3.02 16.23
CA PHE A 77 5.96 4.45 16.38
C PHE A 77 4.44 4.72 16.44
N GLY A 78 3.65 3.67 16.67
CA GLY A 78 2.20 3.74 16.88
C GLY A 78 1.41 4.12 15.64
N ALA A 79 1.74 3.53 14.49
CA ALA A 79 1.12 3.89 13.20
C ALA A 79 -0.39 3.58 13.17
N ILE A 80 -0.85 2.54 13.86
CA ILE A 80 -2.28 2.19 13.96
C ILE A 80 -2.89 2.48 15.33
N THR A 81 -2.06 2.77 16.35
CA THR A 81 -2.50 2.99 17.74
C THR A 81 -3.60 4.04 17.88
N GLY A 82 -3.48 5.18 17.18
CA GLY A 82 -4.49 6.24 17.22
C GLY A 82 -5.84 5.77 16.68
N MET A 83 -5.84 5.00 15.59
CA MET A 83 -7.05 4.38 15.05
C MET A 83 -7.67 3.38 16.03
N LEU A 84 -6.86 2.55 16.70
CA LEU A 84 -7.35 1.63 17.73
C LEU A 84 -8.00 2.37 18.90
N CYS A 85 -7.40 3.48 19.36
CA CYS A 85 -7.93 4.28 20.46
C CYS A 85 -9.27 4.95 20.11
N ARG A 86 -9.53 5.26 18.84
CA ARG A 86 -10.82 5.80 18.40
C ARG A 86 -11.93 4.74 18.37
N ASN A 87 -11.58 3.47 18.21
CA ASN A 87 -12.53 2.37 18.00
C ASN A 87 -12.69 1.46 19.23
N ALA A 88 -12.06 1.78 20.36
CA ALA A 88 -12.10 0.95 21.56
C ALA A 88 -12.14 1.76 22.85
N LYS A 89 -12.68 1.15 23.91
CA LYS A 89 -12.78 1.77 25.24
C LYS A 89 -11.41 1.97 25.87
N ASN A 90 -10.53 0.98 25.77
CA ASN A 90 -9.17 1.02 26.33
C ASN A 90 -8.18 0.34 25.38
N VAL A 91 -7.03 0.95 25.19
CA VAL A 91 -5.92 0.42 24.40
C VAL A 91 -4.66 0.38 25.25
N SER A 92 -4.06 -0.80 25.32
CA SER A 92 -2.72 -0.99 25.84
C SER A 92 -1.78 -1.31 24.69
N VAL A 93 -0.58 -0.73 24.69
CA VAL A 93 0.43 -1.00 23.67
C VAL A 93 1.73 -1.42 24.33
N THR A 94 2.48 -2.33 23.70
CA THR A 94 3.83 -2.72 24.16
C THR A 94 4.86 -2.33 23.11
N GLU A 95 5.99 -1.78 23.53
CA GLU A 95 7.13 -1.49 22.66
C GLU A 95 8.41 -1.63 23.49
N SER A 96 9.34 -2.48 23.05
CA SER A 96 10.54 -2.80 23.84
C SER A 96 11.61 -1.70 23.77
N VAL A 97 11.62 -0.89 22.70
CA VAL A 97 12.53 0.24 22.57
C VAL A 97 11.94 1.47 23.24
N PHE A 98 12.54 1.88 24.36
CA PHE A 98 12.03 2.99 25.18
C PHE A 98 11.78 4.28 24.37
N GLN A 99 12.69 4.68 23.49
CA GLN A 99 12.52 5.90 22.68
C GLN A 99 11.32 5.82 21.71
N LYS A 100 11.00 4.62 21.20
CA LYS A 100 9.81 4.39 20.37
C LYS A 100 8.53 4.43 21.21
N ALA A 101 8.54 3.78 22.38
CA ALA A 101 7.44 3.85 23.35
C ALA A 101 7.16 5.30 23.81
N GLU A 102 8.22 6.07 24.10
CA GLU A 102 8.10 7.48 24.45
C GLU A 102 7.52 8.29 23.27
N ALA A 103 7.94 8.02 22.04
CA ALA A 103 7.37 8.66 20.85
C ALA A 103 5.87 8.35 20.69
N ILE A 104 5.43 7.10 20.92
CA ILE A 104 3.99 6.76 20.92
C ILE A 104 3.24 7.59 21.96
N GLN A 105 3.75 7.66 23.19
CA GLN A 105 3.11 8.42 24.26
C GLN A 105 3.04 9.91 23.93
N LYS A 106 4.09 10.50 23.35
CA LYS A 106 4.13 11.89 22.90
C LYS A 106 3.12 12.16 21.79
N ARG A 107 3.12 11.32 20.73
CA ARG A 107 2.19 11.38 19.60
C ARG A 107 0.74 11.44 20.06
N TYR A 108 0.39 10.59 21.02
CA TYR A 108 -0.99 10.40 21.49
C TYR A 108 -1.23 10.92 22.91
N HIS A 109 -0.44 11.87 23.40
CA HIS A 109 -0.44 12.32 24.80
C HIS A 109 -1.83 12.76 25.30
N HIS A 110 -2.67 13.29 24.40
CA HIS A 110 -4.00 13.81 24.71
C HIS A 110 -5.06 12.71 24.90
N LEU A 111 -4.83 11.50 24.38
CA LEU A 111 -5.76 10.37 24.51
C LEU A 111 -5.85 9.91 25.96
N LYS A 112 -7.06 9.60 26.44
CA LYS A 112 -7.29 9.22 27.86
C LYS A 112 -7.37 7.72 28.07
N ASN A 113 -7.52 6.96 27.00
CA ASN A 113 -7.72 5.53 26.98
C ASN A 113 -6.48 4.75 26.49
N LEU A 114 -5.31 5.39 26.45
CA LEU A 114 -4.06 4.78 26.00
C LEU A 114 -3.09 4.56 27.16
N THR A 115 -2.59 3.32 27.29
CA THR A 115 -1.47 2.95 28.16
C THR A 115 -0.34 2.36 27.32
N VAL A 116 0.86 2.92 27.44
CA VAL A 116 2.06 2.51 26.71
C VAL A 116 3.02 1.83 27.69
N TYR A 117 3.39 0.58 27.40
CA TYR A 117 4.37 -0.18 28.16
C TYR A 117 5.69 -0.22 27.40
N ALA A 118 6.74 0.36 28.00
CA ALA A 118 8.10 0.37 27.47
C ALA A 118 8.91 -0.84 28.01
N ASP A 119 8.56 -2.05 27.59
CA ASP A 119 9.25 -3.29 27.97
C ASP A 119 8.94 -4.43 26.98
N GLU A 120 9.70 -5.52 27.08
CA GLU A 120 9.40 -6.79 26.42
C GLU A 120 8.09 -7.39 26.97
N ILE A 121 7.20 -7.83 26.07
CA ILE A 121 5.86 -8.31 26.41
C ILE A 121 5.88 -9.47 27.41
N GLU A 122 6.95 -10.27 27.41
CA GLU A 122 7.12 -11.40 28.30
C GLU A 122 7.25 -10.99 29.78
N LYS A 123 7.79 -9.79 30.03
CA LYS A 123 8.04 -9.22 31.36
C LYS A 123 6.83 -8.47 31.90
N ILE A 124 5.98 -7.95 31.01
CA ILE A 124 4.79 -7.21 31.40
C ILE A 124 3.78 -8.12 32.11
N ARG A 125 3.12 -7.58 33.13
CA ARG A 125 2.01 -8.22 33.85
C ARG A 125 0.79 -7.34 33.71
N PHE A 126 -0.15 -7.77 32.89
CA PHE A 126 -1.43 -7.09 32.73
C PHE A 126 -2.36 -7.42 33.90
N SER A 127 -3.03 -6.41 34.43
CA SER A 127 -4.04 -6.56 35.48
C SER A 127 -5.37 -7.10 34.96
N GLU A 128 -5.63 -6.94 33.66
CA GLU A 128 -6.86 -7.37 32.99
C GLU A 128 -6.55 -8.14 31.69
N LYS A 129 -7.54 -8.87 31.21
CA LYS A 129 -7.52 -9.58 29.91
C LYS A 129 -8.22 -8.74 28.85
N PHE A 130 -7.81 -8.91 27.60
CA PHE A 130 -8.25 -8.10 26.47
C PHE A 130 -9.31 -8.80 25.62
N ASP A 131 -10.20 -8.03 25.02
CA ASP A 131 -11.12 -8.52 23.98
C ASP A 131 -10.35 -8.80 22.69
N TYR A 132 -9.33 -7.99 22.40
CA TYR A 132 -8.48 -8.16 21.23
C TYR A 132 -7.00 -8.10 21.58
N VAL A 133 -6.21 -8.99 20.97
CA VAL A 133 -4.75 -8.90 20.91
C VAL A 133 -4.39 -8.77 19.44
N ILE A 134 -3.58 -7.76 19.11
CA ILE A 134 -3.20 -7.42 17.74
C ILE A 134 -1.69 -7.54 17.62
N ILE A 135 -1.24 -8.33 16.65
CA ILE A 135 0.17 -8.51 16.32
C ILE A 135 0.34 -8.29 14.82
N THR A 136 0.88 -7.13 14.44
CA THR A 136 1.12 -6.78 13.04
C THR A 136 2.61 -6.60 12.78
N GLY A 137 3.20 -7.42 11.91
CA GLY A 137 4.58 -7.22 11.45
C GLY A 137 5.68 -7.47 12.50
N SER A 138 6.67 -6.57 12.54
CA SER A 138 8.01 -6.64 13.15
C SER A 138 8.07 -6.54 14.68
N GLY A 139 6.93 -6.35 15.35
CA GLY A 139 6.82 -5.99 16.76
C GLY A 139 7.36 -6.99 17.80
N ILE A 140 7.94 -8.12 17.36
CA ILE A 140 8.46 -9.18 18.24
C ILE A 140 9.99 -9.27 18.08
N ALA A 141 10.68 -8.17 18.38
CA ALA A 141 12.13 -8.12 18.45
C ALA A 141 12.60 -8.09 19.92
N GLY A 142 12.80 -9.27 20.52
CA GLY A 142 13.38 -9.42 21.87
C GLY A 142 14.88 -9.67 21.87
N GLU A 143 15.57 -9.39 22.98
CA GLU A 143 17.02 -9.65 23.16
C GLU A 143 17.37 -11.13 23.38
N SER A 144 16.37 -12.03 23.49
CA SER A 144 16.64 -13.45 23.71
C SER A 144 17.32 -14.07 22.48
N GLY A 145 18.34 -14.91 22.68
CA GLY A 145 19.07 -15.61 21.61
C GLY A 145 18.25 -16.63 20.79
N ALA A 146 16.92 -16.56 20.84
CA ALA A 146 16.01 -17.36 20.03
C ALA A 146 15.84 -16.74 18.63
N ALA A 147 15.68 -17.61 17.62
CA ALA A 147 15.41 -17.19 16.26
C ALA A 147 14.08 -16.41 16.17
N PRO A 148 13.94 -15.44 15.24
CA PRO A 148 12.74 -14.62 15.10
C PRO A 148 11.44 -15.43 14.97
N GLU A 149 11.45 -16.52 14.21
CA GLU A 149 10.27 -17.39 14.03
C GLU A 149 9.82 -18.01 15.36
N GLU A 150 10.76 -18.45 16.18
CA GLU A 150 10.48 -19.06 17.48
C GLU A 150 9.88 -18.04 18.46
N LYS A 151 10.40 -16.80 18.46
CA LYS A 151 9.82 -15.70 19.26
C LYS A 151 8.39 -15.41 18.82
N TYR A 152 8.14 -15.36 17.51
CA TYR A 152 6.80 -15.14 16.99
C TYR A 152 5.84 -16.25 17.44
N ARG A 153 6.25 -17.53 17.32
CA ARG A 153 5.48 -18.68 17.80
C ARG A 153 5.18 -18.61 19.29
N GLN A 154 6.17 -18.26 20.12
CA GLN A 154 6.00 -18.10 21.56
C GLN A 154 5.00 -16.98 21.91
N CYS A 155 5.06 -15.86 21.20
CA CYS A 155 4.11 -14.76 21.39
C CYS A 155 2.67 -15.20 21.04
N VAL A 156 2.49 -15.91 19.92
CA VAL A 156 1.18 -16.45 19.51
C VAL A 156 0.67 -17.47 20.53
N ASP A 157 1.53 -18.37 21.05
CA ASP A 157 1.12 -19.31 22.10
C ASP A 157 0.68 -18.60 23.39
N ARG A 158 1.38 -17.53 23.77
CA ARG A 158 1.07 -16.73 24.97
C ARG A 158 -0.13 -15.81 24.81
N ALA A 159 -0.60 -15.53 23.60
CA ALA A 159 -1.75 -14.66 23.38
C ALA A 159 -3.01 -15.10 24.15
N LYS A 160 -3.20 -16.40 24.36
CA LYS A 160 -4.31 -16.96 25.18
C LYS A 160 -4.28 -16.51 26.65
N ASP A 161 -3.12 -16.13 27.17
CA ASP A 161 -2.97 -15.65 28.54
C ASP A 161 -3.44 -14.21 28.67
N TRP A 162 -3.26 -13.40 27.63
CA TRP A 162 -3.69 -12.00 27.56
C TRP A 162 -5.16 -11.86 27.13
N LEU A 163 -5.67 -12.78 26.32
CA LEU A 163 -7.05 -12.73 25.83
C LEU A 163 -8.07 -13.18 26.89
N LYS A 164 -9.26 -12.59 26.81
CA LYS A 164 -10.50 -13.16 27.36
C LYS A 164 -10.82 -14.49 26.66
N LYS A 165 -11.77 -15.27 27.19
CA LYS A 165 -12.08 -16.61 26.65
C LYS A 165 -12.65 -16.55 25.22
N ASP A 166 -13.48 -15.55 24.98
CA ASP A 166 -14.13 -15.20 23.71
C ASP A 166 -13.32 -14.16 22.90
N GLY A 167 -12.16 -13.73 23.42
CA GLY A 167 -11.32 -12.74 22.76
C GLY A 167 -10.72 -13.22 21.45
N ILE A 168 -10.32 -12.24 20.63
CA ILE A 168 -9.86 -12.42 19.26
C ILE A 168 -8.39 -12.01 19.14
N LEU A 169 -7.59 -12.90 18.55
CA LEU A 169 -6.22 -12.61 18.12
C LEU A 169 -6.24 -12.21 16.64
N LEU A 170 -5.70 -11.03 16.32
CA LEU A 170 -5.51 -10.54 14.96
C LEU A 170 -4.02 -10.57 14.61
N LEU A 171 -3.64 -11.38 13.62
CA LEU A 171 -2.25 -11.57 13.18
C LEU A 171 -2.06 -11.12 11.74
N ALA A 172 -1.15 -10.16 11.49
CA ALA A 172 -0.73 -9.82 10.13
C ALA A 172 0.71 -10.28 9.87
N MET A 173 0.93 -10.94 8.74
CA MET A 173 2.21 -11.58 8.39
C MET A 173 2.44 -11.58 6.87
N ASP A 174 3.69 -11.40 6.46
CA ASP A 174 4.08 -11.58 5.06
C ASP A 174 3.99 -13.04 4.63
N ASN A 175 3.48 -13.26 3.42
CA ASN A 175 3.39 -14.58 2.83
C ASN A 175 4.73 -14.93 2.16
N TYR A 176 5.36 -16.02 2.60
CA TYR A 176 6.56 -16.53 1.93
C TYR A 176 6.30 -16.82 0.44
N ASN A 177 5.10 -17.19 0.02
CA ASN A 177 4.80 -17.41 -1.39
C ASN A 177 4.21 -16.19 -2.10
N GLY A 178 4.27 -14.99 -1.51
CA GLY A 178 3.71 -13.77 -2.10
C GLY A 178 4.27 -13.45 -3.50
N ALA A 179 3.41 -13.00 -4.40
CA ALA A 179 3.71 -12.70 -5.80
C ALA A 179 4.84 -11.69 -5.95
N LYS A 180 4.87 -10.64 -5.12
CA LYS A 180 5.94 -9.63 -5.05
C LYS A 180 7.31 -10.30 -4.90
N TYR A 181 7.44 -11.25 -3.99
CA TYR A 181 8.69 -11.97 -3.73
C TYR A 181 9.03 -12.96 -4.86
N GLN A 182 8.02 -13.62 -5.43
CA GLN A 182 8.21 -14.45 -6.62
C GLN A 182 8.70 -13.63 -7.82
N CYS A 183 8.24 -12.39 -7.98
CA CYS A 183 8.70 -11.44 -8.99
C CYS A 183 10.09 -10.88 -8.74
N GLY A 184 10.69 -11.22 -7.60
CA GLY A 184 12.07 -10.88 -7.30
C GLY A 184 12.27 -9.83 -6.23
N TYR A 185 11.20 -9.44 -5.54
CA TYR A 185 11.39 -8.61 -4.38
C TYR A 185 12.17 -9.37 -3.29
N PRO A 186 13.12 -8.72 -2.61
CA PRO A 186 13.90 -9.38 -1.57
C PRO A 186 13.04 -9.87 -0.40
N ARG A 187 13.44 -11.01 0.14
CA ARG A 187 12.94 -11.54 1.40
C ARG A 187 13.85 -11.08 2.54
N PRO A 188 13.33 -10.93 3.77
CA PRO A 188 14.21 -10.83 4.94
C PRO A 188 15.08 -12.09 5.01
N ILE A 189 16.39 -11.89 5.05
CA ILE A 189 17.40 -12.91 5.34
C ILE A 189 17.84 -12.74 6.80
N GLN A 190 18.41 -13.77 7.40
CA GLN A 190 19.05 -13.73 8.71
C GLN A 190 19.97 -12.50 8.86
N ASP A 191 19.78 -11.72 9.94
CA ASP A 191 20.45 -10.43 10.20
C ASP A 191 20.10 -9.27 9.23
N SER A 192 19.05 -9.41 8.41
CA SER A 192 18.48 -8.35 7.58
C SER A 192 16.97 -8.22 7.79
N VAL A 193 16.51 -6.98 7.88
CA VAL A 193 15.08 -6.68 7.99
C VAL A 193 14.46 -6.45 6.61
N ASN A 194 13.22 -6.88 6.43
CA ASN A 194 12.45 -6.40 5.28
C ASN A 194 12.15 -4.89 5.43
N GLU A 195 11.45 -4.32 4.46
CA GLU A 195 11.04 -2.90 4.45
C GLU A 195 10.32 -2.43 5.75
N ASN A 196 9.90 -3.34 6.63
CA ASN A 196 9.20 -3.02 7.87
C ASN A 196 9.97 -3.41 9.15
N GLY A 197 11.24 -3.83 9.08
CA GLY A 197 11.89 -4.33 10.30
C GLY A 197 11.53 -5.79 10.65
N CYS A 198 10.74 -6.51 9.84
CA CYS A 198 10.27 -7.87 10.16
C CYS A 198 11.16 -8.92 9.49
N GLU A 199 11.57 -9.92 10.26
CA GLU A 199 12.45 -11.01 9.81
C GLU A 199 11.68 -12.30 9.52
N VAL A 200 10.37 -12.35 9.82
CA VAL A 200 9.55 -13.57 9.73
C VAL A 200 8.57 -13.46 8.57
N MET A 201 8.49 -14.53 7.79
CA MET A 201 7.45 -14.76 6.79
C MET A 201 6.93 -16.19 6.96
N MET A 202 5.65 -16.42 6.66
CA MET A 202 5.07 -17.76 6.73
C MET A 202 4.15 -18.02 5.54
N THR A 203 4.13 -19.27 5.09
CA THR A 203 3.05 -19.76 4.22
C THR A 203 1.76 -19.88 5.03
N LYS A 204 0.61 -19.86 4.33
CA LYS A 204 -0.70 -20.09 4.96
C LYS A 204 -0.73 -21.35 5.84
N THR A 205 -0.19 -22.46 5.34
CA THR A 205 -0.16 -23.74 6.07
C THR A 205 0.70 -23.68 7.34
N GLN A 206 1.82 -22.95 7.32
CA GLN A 206 2.63 -22.73 8.52
C GLN A 206 1.88 -21.91 9.56
N MET A 207 1.15 -20.86 9.14
CA MET A 207 0.31 -20.07 10.05
C MET A 207 -0.84 -20.90 10.64
N GLU A 208 -1.59 -21.63 9.82
CA GLU A 208 -2.68 -22.52 10.26
C GLU A 208 -2.18 -23.51 11.33
N LYS A 209 -1.03 -24.13 11.09
CA LYS A 209 -0.40 -25.06 12.03
C LYS A 209 -0.04 -24.35 13.35
N MET A 210 0.68 -23.24 13.29
CA MET A 210 1.10 -22.48 14.48
C MET A 210 -0.10 -22.04 15.33
N ILE A 211 -1.14 -21.49 14.69
CA ILE A 211 -2.34 -20.98 15.37
C ILE A 211 -3.12 -22.14 16.03
N THR A 212 -3.23 -23.28 15.33
CA THR A 212 -3.88 -24.47 15.86
C THR A 212 -3.11 -25.06 17.06
N GLU A 213 -1.78 -25.12 16.96
CA GLU A 213 -0.89 -25.59 18.04
C GLU A 213 -0.98 -24.69 19.29
N ALA A 214 -1.17 -23.38 19.10
CA ALA A 214 -1.42 -22.41 20.18
C ALA A 214 -2.81 -22.56 20.85
N GLY A 215 -3.70 -23.39 20.29
CA GLY A 215 -5.01 -23.73 20.86
C GLY A 215 -6.18 -22.86 20.40
N PHE A 216 -6.01 -22.07 19.34
CA PHE A 216 -7.11 -21.36 18.67
C PHE A 216 -7.84 -22.31 17.72
N LYS A 217 -9.17 -22.33 17.80
CA LYS A 217 -10.01 -23.31 17.07
C LYS A 217 -10.73 -22.69 15.89
N ASN A 218 -11.11 -21.43 16.01
CA ASN A 218 -11.74 -20.67 14.95
C ASN A 218 -10.68 -19.80 14.29
N MET A 219 -10.62 -19.83 12.97
CA MET A 219 -9.68 -19.07 12.17
C MET A 219 -10.40 -18.54 10.93
N LYS A 220 -10.22 -17.26 10.62
CA LYS A 220 -10.64 -16.66 9.37
C LYS A 220 -9.47 -15.95 8.72
N PHE A 221 -9.19 -16.32 7.48
CA PHE A 221 -8.13 -15.72 6.68
C PHE A 221 -8.69 -14.56 5.85
N TYR A 222 -7.93 -13.47 5.88
CA TYR A 222 -8.08 -12.29 5.06
C TYR A 222 -6.83 -12.14 4.19
N TYR A 223 -7.05 -11.73 2.95
CA TYR A 223 -6.02 -11.56 1.92
C TYR A 223 -5.93 -10.07 1.55
N PRO A 224 -5.19 -9.26 2.31
CA PRO A 224 -5.01 -7.84 2.01
C PRO A 224 -4.14 -7.64 0.76
N PHE A 225 -4.57 -6.71 -0.10
CA PHE A 225 -3.88 -6.28 -1.31
C PHE A 225 -3.56 -4.78 -1.29
N PRO A 226 -2.40 -4.37 -1.85
CA PRO A 226 -1.32 -5.23 -2.34
C PRO A 226 -0.61 -5.99 -1.21
N ASP A 227 -0.73 -5.53 0.04
CA ASP A 227 -0.31 -6.21 1.26
C ASP A 227 -0.99 -5.62 2.52
N TYR A 228 -0.63 -6.10 3.71
CA TYR A 228 -1.15 -5.62 5.00
C TYR A 228 -0.63 -4.23 5.43
N ARG A 229 0.36 -3.66 4.71
CA ARG A 229 1.00 -2.39 5.10
C ARG A 229 0.19 -1.22 4.56
N LEU A 230 -0.08 -1.25 3.25
CA LEU A 230 -0.80 -0.20 2.52
C LEU A 230 -2.04 -0.80 1.86
N THR A 231 -2.84 -1.49 2.67
CA THR A 231 -4.02 -2.22 2.24
C THR A 231 -5.03 -1.31 1.53
N GLN A 232 -5.54 -1.77 0.40
CA GLN A 232 -6.55 -1.10 -0.42
C GLN A 232 -7.81 -1.96 -0.52
N GLU A 233 -7.63 -3.27 -0.71
CA GLU A 233 -8.70 -4.26 -0.74
C GLU A 233 -8.34 -5.45 0.15
N ILE A 234 -9.35 -6.12 0.71
CA ILE A 234 -9.18 -7.33 1.51
C ILE A 234 -10.20 -8.36 1.05
N TYR A 235 -9.71 -9.49 0.55
CA TYR A 235 -10.51 -10.63 0.16
C TYR A 235 -10.55 -11.69 1.26
N THR A 236 -11.47 -12.64 1.17
CA THR A 236 -11.55 -13.78 2.11
C THR A 236 -11.85 -15.07 1.36
N ASP A 237 -11.85 -16.20 2.06
CA ASP A 237 -12.30 -17.48 1.48
C ASP A 237 -13.76 -17.43 0.97
N ALA A 238 -14.59 -16.51 1.47
CA ALA A 238 -15.97 -16.36 1.03
C ALA A 238 -16.10 -15.52 -0.27
N ARG A 239 -15.11 -14.69 -0.58
CA ARG A 239 -15.09 -13.86 -1.79
C ARG A 239 -13.66 -13.57 -2.22
N LEU A 240 -13.28 -14.21 -3.32
CA LEU A 240 -12.01 -13.98 -4.04
C LEU A 240 -12.20 -12.91 -5.13
N PRO A 241 -11.12 -12.29 -5.63
CA PRO A 241 -11.20 -11.39 -6.78
C PRO A 241 -11.71 -12.14 -8.02
N GLU A 242 -12.52 -11.45 -8.82
CA GLU A 242 -13.01 -11.89 -10.12
C GLU A 242 -12.48 -10.91 -11.19
N GLY A 243 -11.95 -11.44 -12.29
CA GLY A 243 -11.31 -10.62 -13.33
C GLY A 243 -9.95 -10.04 -12.92
N SER A 244 -9.50 -9.01 -13.62
CA SER A 244 -8.22 -8.36 -13.31
C SER A 244 -8.32 -7.48 -12.07
N VAL A 245 -7.34 -7.59 -11.18
CA VAL A 245 -7.17 -6.73 -10.01
C VAL A 245 -6.43 -5.42 -10.34
N ARG A 246 -5.87 -5.30 -11.55
CA ARG A 246 -5.04 -4.18 -12.00
C ARG A 246 -5.76 -2.83 -11.95
N ASP A 247 -7.08 -2.82 -12.12
CA ASP A 247 -7.89 -1.59 -12.11
C ASP A 247 -8.19 -1.06 -10.70
N ARG A 248 -7.93 -1.87 -9.66
CA ARG A 248 -8.32 -1.56 -8.27
C ARG A 248 -7.15 -1.50 -7.32
N ILE A 249 -6.11 -2.28 -7.57
CA ILE A 249 -4.98 -2.48 -6.65
C ILE A 249 -3.73 -1.82 -7.22
N LEU A 250 -3.27 -0.76 -6.55
CA LEU A 250 -2.00 -0.11 -6.84
C LEU A 250 -0.86 -0.85 -6.11
N THR A 251 -0.10 -1.67 -6.83
CA THR A 251 1.11 -2.33 -6.31
C THR A 251 2.28 -1.35 -6.24
N TYR A 252 3.04 -1.39 -5.15
CA TYR A 252 4.16 -0.47 -4.90
C TYR A 252 5.43 -1.23 -4.51
N TYR A 253 6.59 -0.63 -4.82
CA TYR A 253 7.89 -1.22 -4.54
C TYR A 253 8.88 -0.15 -4.08
N VAL A 254 9.48 -0.37 -2.90
CA VAL A 254 10.54 0.52 -2.38
C VAL A 254 11.86 0.28 -3.14
N LEU A 255 12.07 -0.96 -3.59
CA LEU A 255 13.19 -1.39 -4.43
C LEU A 255 12.67 -1.91 -5.80
N PRO A 256 12.04 -1.06 -6.62
CA PRO A 256 11.35 -1.47 -7.85
C PRO A 256 12.30 -2.13 -8.85
N ARG A 257 13.55 -1.67 -8.88
CA ARG A 257 14.58 -2.14 -9.80
C ARG A 257 14.93 -3.62 -9.63
N MET A 258 14.50 -4.25 -8.54
CA MET A 258 14.79 -5.65 -8.22
C MET A 258 13.82 -6.65 -8.87
N LEU A 259 12.72 -6.17 -9.43
CA LEU A 259 11.70 -7.01 -10.04
C LEU A 259 12.13 -7.48 -11.43
N TYR A 260 12.06 -8.78 -11.66
CA TYR A 260 12.35 -9.38 -12.96
C TYR A 260 11.07 -9.84 -13.70
N LYS A 261 9.90 -9.71 -13.05
CA LYS A 261 8.56 -10.01 -13.58
C LYS A 261 7.53 -9.01 -13.06
N ASP A 262 6.44 -8.85 -13.81
CA ASP A 262 5.28 -8.07 -13.39
C ASP A 262 4.44 -8.89 -12.40
N GLU A 263 4.25 -8.39 -11.18
CA GLU A 263 3.43 -9.00 -10.13
C GLU A 263 1.99 -9.24 -10.58
N GLN A 264 1.44 -8.33 -11.39
CA GLN A 264 0.06 -8.44 -11.88
C GLN A 264 -0.13 -9.67 -12.77
N GLN A 265 0.90 -10.10 -13.51
CA GLN A 265 0.81 -11.32 -14.33
C GLN A 265 0.66 -12.57 -13.46
N ILE A 266 1.28 -12.61 -12.27
CA ILE A 266 1.10 -13.71 -11.32
C ILE A 266 -0.33 -13.69 -10.79
N TYR A 267 -0.85 -12.52 -10.42
CA TYR A 267 -2.24 -12.41 -9.97
C TYR A 267 -3.24 -12.83 -11.04
N GLU A 268 -3.11 -12.31 -12.26
CA GLU A 268 -4.00 -12.66 -13.38
C GLU A 268 -4.00 -14.17 -13.64
N ASN A 269 -2.82 -14.80 -13.72
CA ASN A 269 -2.71 -16.26 -13.92
C ASN A 269 -3.35 -17.07 -12.78
N GLU A 270 -3.14 -16.69 -11.52
CA GLU A 270 -3.67 -17.45 -10.37
C GLU A 270 -5.18 -17.22 -10.18
N ILE A 271 -5.71 -16.06 -10.56
CA ILE A 271 -7.15 -15.79 -10.61
C ILE A 271 -7.81 -16.62 -11.71
N GLU A 272 -7.21 -16.70 -12.90
CA GLU A 272 -7.68 -17.57 -13.98
C GLU A 272 -7.69 -19.05 -13.58
N ASN A 273 -6.70 -19.47 -12.78
CA ASN A 273 -6.63 -20.82 -12.20
C ASN A 273 -7.56 -21.04 -10.99
N GLY A 274 -8.26 -19.99 -10.53
CA GLY A 274 -9.29 -20.06 -9.51
C GLY A 274 -8.81 -19.99 -8.05
N ASP A 275 -7.53 -19.70 -7.79
CA ASP A 275 -7.02 -19.59 -6.41
C ASP A 275 -5.79 -18.68 -6.26
N ILE A 276 -6.03 -17.40 -5.97
CA ILE A 276 -4.97 -16.41 -5.68
C ILE A 276 -4.37 -16.51 -4.27
N ARG A 277 -4.97 -17.29 -3.35
CA ARG A 277 -4.67 -17.21 -1.90
C ARG A 277 -3.23 -17.57 -1.57
N LYS A 278 -2.62 -18.45 -2.37
CA LYS A 278 -1.23 -18.89 -2.18
C LYS A 278 -0.21 -17.80 -2.55
N VAL A 279 -0.60 -16.83 -3.38
CA VAL A 279 0.31 -15.81 -3.93
C VAL A 279 0.00 -14.38 -3.49
N CYS A 280 -1.05 -14.15 -2.69
CA CYS A 280 -1.21 -12.83 -2.04
C CYS A 280 0.02 -12.50 -1.20
N ASN A 281 0.47 -11.24 -1.16
CA ASN A 281 1.74 -10.90 -0.52
C ASN A 281 1.74 -11.04 1.00
N SER A 282 0.56 -11.12 1.63
CA SER A 282 0.44 -11.22 3.07
C SER A 282 -0.93 -11.74 3.51
N TYR A 283 -1.00 -12.14 4.76
CA TYR A 283 -2.22 -12.60 5.42
C TYR A 283 -2.56 -11.68 6.60
N LEU A 284 -3.85 -11.47 6.81
CA LEU A 284 -4.41 -11.10 8.11
C LEU A 284 -5.25 -12.29 8.59
N VAL A 285 -5.05 -12.74 9.82
CA VAL A 285 -5.77 -13.89 10.38
C VAL A 285 -6.45 -13.50 11.67
N GLU A 286 -7.75 -13.75 11.71
CA GLU A 286 -8.59 -13.58 12.89
C GLU A 286 -8.79 -14.94 13.56
N CYS A 287 -8.33 -15.06 14.81
CA CYS A 287 -8.29 -16.32 15.53
C CYS A 287 -9.00 -16.20 16.87
N SER A 288 -9.76 -17.23 17.25
CA SER A 288 -10.39 -17.27 18.58
C SER A 288 -10.43 -18.70 19.15
N ARG A 289 -10.60 -18.78 20.47
CA ARG A 289 -10.80 -20.05 21.17
C ARG A 289 -12.27 -20.43 21.25
N GLU A 290 -13.12 -19.46 21.57
CA GLU A 290 -14.57 -19.64 21.77
C GLU A 290 -15.42 -18.59 21.00
N GLY A 291 -14.84 -17.43 20.63
CA GLY A 291 -15.56 -16.35 19.93
C GLY A 291 -15.86 -16.66 18.47
N LEU A 292 -16.77 -15.91 17.86
CA LEU A 292 -17.02 -15.98 16.42
C LEU A 292 -16.14 -14.97 15.68
N CYS A 293 -15.61 -15.38 14.53
CA CYS A 293 -14.93 -14.46 13.62
C CYS A 293 -15.95 -13.54 12.93
N SER A 294 -15.48 -12.39 12.44
CA SER A 294 -16.29 -11.43 11.69
C SER A 294 -16.95 -12.05 10.45
N GLU A 295 -18.13 -11.57 10.10
CA GLU A 295 -18.92 -11.98 8.91
C GLU A 295 -18.52 -11.20 7.65
N ALA A 296 -17.40 -10.45 7.67
CA ALA A 296 -16.92 -9.69 6.51
C ALA A 296 -16.36 -10.62 5.42
N ASP A 297 -16.88 -10.54 4.20
CA ASP A 297 -16.47 -11.38 3.07
C ASP A 297 -15.51 -10.63 2.12
N TYR A 298 -15.65 -9.32 2.00
CA TYR A 298 -14.76 -8.44 1.25
C TYR A 298 -14.75 -7.02 1.83
N ILE A 299 -13.61 -6.35 1.77
CA ILE A 299 -13.45 -4.98 2.24
C ILE A 299 -12.73 -4.16 1.17
N ALA A 300 -13.21 -2.94 0.92
CA ALA A 300 -12.48 -1.89 0.22
C ALA A 300 -12.23 -0.71 1.18
N VAL A 301 -11.02 -0.16 1.21
CA VAL A 301 -10.64 0.95 2.10
C VAL A 301 -9.87 2.02 1.32
N SER A 302 -10.20 3.29 1.54
CA SER A 302 -9.63 4.44 0.81
C SER A 302 -8.88 5.43 1.71
N THR A 303 -7.90 4.96 2.48
CA THR A 303 -7.03 5.83 3.32
C THR A 303 -6.06 6.70 2.52
N ASP A 304 -5.87 6.42 1.23
CA ASP A 304 -5.09 7.28 0.33
C ASP A 304 -5.83 8.60 0.01
N ARG A 305 -7.10 8.71 0.40
CA ARG A 305 -7.90 9.92 0.26
C ARG A 305 -7.85 10.79 1.50
N GLY A 306 -8.14 12.08 1.32
CA GLY A 306 -8.23 13.03 2.43
C GLY A 306 -9.26 12.61 3.48
N ARG A 307 -9.06 13.04 4.73
CA ARG A 307 -9.85 12.59 5.90
C ARG A 307 -11.38 12.68 5.75
N LYS A 308 -11.86 13.60 4.91
CA LYS A 308 -13.29 13.79 4.60
C LYS A 308 -13.86 12.74 3.62
N HIS A 309 -13.01 12.11 2.83
CA HIS A 309 -13.36 11.21 1.73
C HIS A 309 -12.82 9.78 1.91
N GLY A 310 -12.14 9.52 3.04
CA GLY A 310 -11.72 8.19 3.44
C GLY A 310 -12.89 7.36 3.96
N PHE A 311 -13.18 6.25 3.28
CA PHE A 311 -14.27 5.35 3.62
C PHE A 311 -13.78 3.89 3.67
N ALA A 312 -14.50 3.09 4.44
CA ALA A 312 -14.40 1.64 4.39
C ALA A 312 -15.76 1.08 3.96
N THR A 313 -15.75 0.22 2.94
CA THR A 313 -16.92 -0.52 2.48
C THR A 313 -16.71 -1.99 2.81
N VAL A 314 -17.49 -2.52 3.75
CA VAL A 314 -17.45 -3.91 4.21
C VAL A 314 -18.65 -4.63 3.62
N ILE A 315 -18.38 -5.61 2.76
CA ILE A 315 -19.38 -6.54 2.24
C ILE A 315 -19.34 -7.78 3.12
N GLY A 316 -20.41 -8.05 3.85
CA GLY A 316 -20.60 -9.31 4.56
C GLY A 316 -21.68 -10.17 3.91
N LYS A 317 -22.01 -11.28 4.58
CA LYS A 317 -22.93 -12.30 4.06
C LYS A 317 -24.29 -11.79 3.55
N ASN A 318 -24.89 -10.83 4.25
CA ASN A 318 -26.26 -10.37 3.98
C ASN A 318 -26.39 -8.86 3.75
N ARG A 319 -25.34 -8.09 4.08
CA ARG A 319 -25.37 -6.62 4.02
C ARG A 319 -24.02 -6.06 3.62
N VAL A 320 -24.07 -4.88 3.04
CA VAL A 320 -22.93 -4.00 2.78
C VAL A 320 -23.02 -2.83 3.76
N ILE A 321 -21.92 -2.52 4.41
CA ILE A 321 -21.78 -1.39 5.33
C ILE A 321 -20.72 -0.46 4.76
N LYS A 322 -21.07 0.81 4.62
CA LYS A 322 -20.10 1.87 4.29
C LYS A 322 -19.99 2.82 5.47
N LYS A 323 -18.78 3.04 5.95
CA LYS A 323 -18.50 3.91 7.11
C LYS A 323 -17.35 4.88 6.83
N ALA A 324 -17.37 6.02 7.52
CA ALA A 324 -16.27 6.95 7.55
C ALA A 324 -15.15 6.42 8.44
N ILE A 325 -13.91 6.48 7.96
CA ILE A 325 -12.74 5.99 8.71
C ILE A 325 -12.13 7.07 9.62
N TYR A 326 -12.61 8.30 9.48
CA TYR A 326 -12.32 9.45 10.34
C TYR A 326 -13.61 10.19 10.67
N ASP A 327 -13.64 10.87 11.81
CA ASP A 327 -14.79 11.69 12.21
C ASP A 327 -15.12 12.79 11.18
N ASP A 328 -14.09 13.36 10.54
CA ASP A 328 -14.22 14.36 9.47
C ASP A 328 -15.07 13.88 8.28
N GLY A 329 -15.09 12.56 8.04
CA GLY A 329 -15.82 11.92 6.93
C GLY A 329 -17.30 11.66 7.22
N LYS A 330 -17.76 11.75 8.48
CA LYS A 330 -19.15 11.42 8.85
C LYS A 330 -20.17 12.32 8.16
N GLU A 331 -19.90 13.61 8.09
CA GLU A 331 -20.75 14.57 7.38
C GLU A 331 -20.81 14.28 5.87
N TYR A 332 -19.68 13.89 5.27
CA TYR A 332 -19.61 13.55 3.85
C TYR A 332 -20.30 12.22 3.54
N LEU A 333 -20.19 11.23 4.42
CA LEU A 333 -20.96 9.99 4.32
C LEU A 333 -22.46 10.28 4.36
N LYS A 334 -22.90 11.16 5.26
CA LYS A 334 -24.31 11.58 5.31
C LYS A 334 -24.75 12.31 4.03
N LYS A 335 -23.90 13.17 3.46
CA LYS A 335 -24.15 13.79 2.15
C LYS A 335 -24.29 12.76 1.03
N SER A 336 -23.46 11.71 1.02
CA SER A 336 -23.59 10.62 0.04
C SER A 336 -24.96 9.93 0.14
N PHE A 337 -25.42 9.64 1.36
CA PHE A 337 -26.79 9.15 1.58
C PHE A 337 -27.85 10.12 1.02
N ASP A 338 -27.73 11.41 1.33
CA ASP A 338 -28.71 12.43 0.91
C ASP A 338 -28.72 12.65 -0.61
N ASN A 339 -27.57 12.50 -1.28
CA ASN A 339 -27.45 12.53 -2.74
C ASN A 339 -28.27 11.41 -3.39
N ILE A 340 -28.08 10.16 -2.93
CA ILE A 340 -28.80 9.01 -3.48
C ILE A 340 -30.31 9.14 -3.24
N ARG A 341 -30.73 9.70 -2.09
CA ARG A 341 -32.15 10.03 -1.84
C ARG A 341 -32.68 11.12 -2.77
N SER A 342 -31.90 12.16 -3.02
CA SER A 342 -32.28 13.22 -3.97
C SER A 342 -32.47 12.68 -5.40
N ILE A 343 -31.66 11.70 -5.81
CA ILE A 343 -31.81 10.97 -7.07
C ILE A 343 -33.11 10.15 -7.06
N GLN A 344 -33.39 9.44 -5.96
CA GLN A 344 -34.63 8.67 -5.80
C GLN A 344 -35.88 9.54 -5.89
N ASP A 345 -35.86 10.74 -5.31
CA ASP A 345 -36.98 11.70 -5.33
C ASP A 345 -37.32 12.18 -6.76
N LYS A 346 -36.37 12.08 -7.70
CA LYS A 346 -36.59 12.30 -9.13
C LYS A 346 -37.16 11.07 -9.85
N GLY A 347 -37.48 10.01 -9.12
CA GLY A 347 -38.05 8.77 -9.67
C GLY A 347 -37.04 7.95 -10.46
N ILE A 348 -35.78 7.93 -10.00
CA ILE A 348 -34.72 7.04 -10.50
C ILE A 348 -34.54 5.91 -9.49
N ASN A 349 -34.39 4.68 -9.96
CA ASN A 349 -34.21 3.54 -9.08
C ASN A 349 -32.84 3.59 -8.40
N ILE A 350 -32.80 3.18 -7.14
CA ILE A 350 -31.60 3.16 -6.32
C ILE A 350 -31.50 1.82 -5.61
N VAL A 351 -30.29 1.41 -5.22
CA VAL A 351 -30.12 0.34 -4.25
C VAL A 351 -30.72 0.82 -2.91
N PRO A 352 -31.64 0.05 -2.30
CA PRO A 352 -32.22 0.42 -1.02
C PRO A 352 -31.12 0.60 0.03
N HIS A 353 -31.10 1.74 0.70
CA HIS A 353 -30.07 2.03 1.68
C HIS A 353 -30.63 2.81 2.87
N THR A 354 -30.03 2.59 4.03
CA THR A 354 -30.41 3.22 5.30
C THR A 354 -29.19 3.89 5.93
N TYR A 355 -29.41 4.95 6.70
CA TYR A 355 -28.36 5.62 7.47
C TYR A 355 -28.62 5.40 8.96
N GLN A 356 -27.72 4.72 9.65
CA GLN A 356 -27.83 4.43 11.08
C GLN A 356 -26.43 4.35 11.70
N ASN A 357 -26.26 4.86 12.92
CA ASN A 357 -24.98 4.82 13.66
C ASN A 357 -23.78 5.34 12.85
N ASP A 358 -23.95 6.44 12.10
CA ASP A 358 -22.93 6.99 11.20
C ASP A 358 -22.46 6.02 10.09
N GLU A 359 -23.31 5.08 9.67
CA GLU A 359 -23.06 4.11 8.59
C GLU A 359 -24.18 4.16 7.54
N ILE A 360 -23.81 3.87 6.28
CA ILE A 360 -24.77 3.53 5.22
C ILE A 360 -24.85 2.00 5.12
N VAL A 361 -26.05 1.46 5.30
CA VAL A 361 -26.31 0.01 5.21
C VAL A 361 -27.16 -0.29 3.99
N MET A 362 -26.70 -1.24 3.18
CA MET A 362 -27.30 -1.69 1.92
C MET A 362 -27.43 -3.23 1.91
N PRO A 363 -28.37 -3.80 1.13
CA PRO A 363 -28.39 -5.23 0.85
C PRO A 363 -27.22 -5.62 -0.06
N VAL A 364 -26.81 -6.89 0.00
CA VAL A 364 -25.89 -7.45 -1.00
C VAL A 364 -26.65 -7.66 -2.30
N ILE A 365 -26.25 -6.96 -3.36
CA ILE A 365 -26.82 -7.10 -4.70
C ILE A 365 -26.04 -8.17 -5.46
N LYS A 366 -26.78 -9.14 -6.02
CA LYS A 366 -26.23 -10.20 -6.90
C LYS A 366 -26.39 -9.90 -8.40
N GLY A 367 -27.04 -8.79 -8.73
CA GLY A 367 -27.22 -8.35 -10.12
C GLY A 367 -25.91 -7.94 -10.78
N THR A 368 -25.91 -7.90 -12.11
CA THR A 368 -24.77 -7.52 -12.93
C THR A 368 -24.53 -6.00 -12.83
N LYS A 369 -23.27 -5.56 -12.75
CA LYS A 369 -22.97 -4.13 -12.84
C LYS A 369 -23.23 -3.65 -14.26
N LEU A 370 -23.66 -2.39 -14.41
CA LEU A 370 -23.92 -1.81 -15.72
C LEU A 370 -22.66 -1.80 -16.60
N VAL A 371 -21.46 -1.63 -16.03
CA VAL A 371 -20.21 -1.68 -16.80
C VAL A 371 -20.00 -3.03 -17.49
N ASP A 372 -20.25 -4.14 -16.79
CA ASP A 372 -20.11 -5.50 -17.33
C ASP A 372 -21.22 -5.76 -18.37
N GLN A 373 -22.45 -5.30 -18.08
CA GLN A 373 -23.59 -5.41 -18.99
C GLN A 373 -23.35 -4.64 -20.29
N LEU A 374 -22.75 -3.44 -20.23
CA LEU A 374 -22.41 -2.65 -21.42
C LEU A 374 -21.42 -3.40 -22.30
N PHE A 375 -20.40 -4.05 -21.72
CA PHE A 375 -19.46 -4.87 -22.48
C PHE A 375 -20.18 -6.02 -23.22
N LEU A 376 -21.06 -6.74 -22.51
CA LEU A 376 -21.84 -7.83 -23.12
C LEU A 376 -22.73 -7.31 -24.27
N LEU A 377 -23.46 -6.22 -24.06
CA LEU A 377 -24.34 -5.64 -25.09
C LEU A 377 -23.55 -5.16 -26.32
N ALA A 378 -22.37 -4.58 -26.14
CA ALA A 378 -21.50 -4.18 -27.25
C ALA A 378 -21.05 -5.37 -28.10
N SER A 379 -20.75 -6.51 -27.46
CA SER A 379 -20.38 -7.74 -28.15
C SER A 379 -21.54 -8.36 -28.95
N GLU A 380 -22.79 -8.09 -28.54
CA GLU A 380 -23.99 -8.57 -29.24
C GLU A 380 -24.38 -7.66 -30.41
N SER A 381 -24.50 -6.35 -30.17
CA SER A 381 -24.89 -5.36 -31.17
C SER A 381 -24.59 -3.95 -30.66
N LYS A 382 -24.02 -3.15 -31.55
CA LYS A 382 -23.76 -1.73 -31.30
C LYS A 382 -25.03 -0.96 -30.92
N GLU A 383 -26.16 -1.24 -31.55
CA GLU A 383 -27.44 -0.59 -31.27
C GLU A 383 -27.91 -0.85 -29.83
N LYS A 384 -27.74 -2.08 -29.32
CA LYS A 384 -28.08 -2.41 -27.93
C LYS A 384 -27.19 -1.67 -26.94
N PHE A 385 -25.89 -1.61 -27.21
CA PHE A 385 -24.96 -0.81 -26.41
C PHE A 385 -25.36 0.66 -26.38
N LEU A 386 -25.60 1.26 -27.55
CA LEU A 386 -26.01 2.66 -27.66
C LEU A 386 -27.31 2.92 -26.88
N SER A 387 -28.31 2.06 -27.02
CA SER A 387 -29.56 2.18 -26.27
C SER A 387 -29.35 2.12 -24.76
N ALA A 388 -28.42 1.30 -24.28
CA ALA A 388 -28.12 1.19 -22.86
C ALA A 388 -27.40 2.44 -22.32
N VAL A 389 -26.49 3.02 -23.10
CA VAL A 389 -25.82 4.29 -22.74
C VAL A 389 -26.79 5.47 -22.84
N ASP A 390 -27.69 5.49 -23.84
CA ASP A 390 -28.74 6.50 -23.95
C ASP A 390 -29.69 6.47 -22.73
N LYS A 391 -30.07 5.26 -22.27
CA LYS A 391 -30.87 5.10 -21.03
C LYS A 391 -30.13 5.67 -19.80
N LEU A 392 -28.81 5.50 -19.73
CA LEU A 392 -28.00 6.08 -18.65
C LEU A 392 -27.96 7.61 -18.77
N TYR A 393 -27.78 8.15 -19.98
CA TYR A 393 -27.85 9.58 -20.26
C TYR A 393 -29.18 10.20 -19.79
N GLU A 394 -30.30 9.54 -20.08
CA GLU A 394 -31.63 9.94 -19.61
C GLU A 394 -31.74 9.94 -18.07
N CYS A 395 -31.20 8.92 -17.41
CA CYS A 395 -31.15 8.87 -15.95
C CYS A 395 -30.34 10.05 -15.37
N ILE A 396 -29.19 10.38 -15.97
CA ILE A 396 -28.34 11.48 -15.52
C ILE A 396 -29.06 12.83 -15.70
N ILE A 397 -29.70 13.08 -16.84
CA ILE A 397 -30.51 14.30 -17.04
C ILE A 397 -31.62 14.39 -15.99
N LYS A 398 -32.34 13.28 -15.75
CA LYS A 398 -33.47 13.24 -14.82
C LYS A 398 -33.03 13.44 -13.35
N SER A 399 -31.76 13.18 -13.02
CA SER A 399 -31.24 13.19 -11.65
C SER A 399 -31.32 14.55 -10.95
N SER A 400 -31.43 15.65 -11.70
CA SER A 400 -31.53 16.99 -11.15
C SER A 400 -32.28 17.92 -12.09
N ASP A 401 -32.82 19.02 -11.55
CA ASP A 401 -33.21 20.16 -12.38
C ASP A 401 -31.98 20.71 -13.10
N TYR A 402 -32.16 21.28 -14.29
CA TYR A 402 -31.06 21.78 -15.11
C TYR A 402 -31.42 23.10 -15.80
N ILE A 403 -30.37 23.79 -16.25
CA ILE A 403 -30.48 24.93 -17.16
C ILE A 403 -29.79 24.58 -18.47
N GLU A 404 -30.24 25.18 -19.56
CA GLU A 404 -29.58 25.09 -20.85
C GLU A 404 -28.93 26.45 -21.16
N ASP A 405 -27.63 26.45 -21.45
CA ASP A 405 -26.90 27.62 -21.91
C ASP A 405 -26.09 27.26 -23.16
N LYS A 406 -26.29 28.02 -24.24
CA LYS A 406 -25.63 27.83 -25.55
C LYS A 406 -25.63 26.38 -26.05
N GLY A 407 -26.74 25.66 -25.85
CA GLY A 407 -26.90 24.27 -26.28
C GLY A 407 -26.20 23.23 -25.38
N LYS A 408 -25.67 23.65 -24.22
CA LYS A 408 -25.14 22.76 -23.18
C LYS A 408 -26.08 22.69 -21.98
N ILE A 409 -26.17 21.51 -21.39
CA ILE A 409 -27.00 21.26 -20.20
C ILE A 409 -26.13 21.32 -18.94
N TYR A 410 -26.56 22.12 -17.98
CA TYR A 410 -25.92 22.23 -16.66
C TYR A 410 -26.91 21.77 -15.58
N LEU A 411 -26.60 20.64 -14.96
CA LEU A 411 -27.37 20.10 -13.84
C LEU A 411 -27.16 20.98 -12.61
N LYS A 412 -28.24 21.43 -11.97
CA LYS A 412 -28.18 22.19 -10.71
C LYS A 412 -27.37 21.44 -9.65
N ASN A 413 -27.58 20.12 -9.57
CA ASN A 413 -26.78 19.18 -8.79
C ASN A 413 -26.34 18.05 -9.73
N GLY A 414 -25.08 18.05 -10.17
CA GLY A 414 -24.53 16.94 -10.96
C GLY A 414 -23.85 15.93 -10.07
N TYR A 415 -24.31 14.68 -10.12
CA TYR A 415 -23.72 13.56 -9.41
C TYR A 415 -22.71 12.88 -10.33
N ILE A 416 -21.43 13.24 -10.18
CA ILE A 416 -20.36 12.90 -11.14
C ILE A 416 -19.99 11.41 -11.14
N ASP A 417 -20.49 10.68 -10.16
CA ASP A 417 -20.36 9.24 -9.94
C ASP A 417 -21.61 8.45 -10.32
N MET A 418 -22.56 9.06 -11.06
CA MET A 418 -23.56 8.32 -11.85
C MET A 418 -22.92 7.68 -13.08
N ILE A 419 -21.98 6.78 -12.83
CA ILE A 419 -21.20 6.04 -13.84
C ILE A 419 -21.57 4.54 -13.82
N PRO A 420 -21.25 3.77 -14.87
CA PRO A 420 -21.62 2.34 -14.97
C PRO A 420 -21.10 1.44 -13.85
N PHE A 421 -20.01 1.83 -13.16
CA PHE A 421 -19.50 1.10 -11.99
C PHE A 421 -20.41 1.16 -10.76
N ASN A 422 -21.21 2.23 -10.67
CA ASN A 422 -22.06 2.60 -9.54
C ASN A 422 -23.55 2.41 -9.86
N CYS A 423 -23.83 1.45 -10.75
CA CYS A 423 -25.17 1.09 -11.19
C CYS A 423 -25.27 -0.43 -11.39
N PHE A 424 -26.31 -1.04 -10.85
CA PHE A 424 -26.69 -2.43 -11.13
C PHE A 424 -27.83 -2.48 -12.14
N VAL A 425 -27.85 -3.54 -12.95
CA VAL A 425 -28.93 -3.81 -13.91
C VAL A 425 -29.66 -5.10 -13.52
N GLU A 426 -30.98 -5.01 -13.39
CA GLU A 426 -31.86 -6.16 -13.18
C GLU A 426 -33.16 -5.94 -13.95
N ASN A 427 -33.57 -6.89 -14.79
CA ASN A 427 -34.76 -6.78 -15.65
C ASN A 427 -34.79 -5.47 -16.46
N GLU A 428 -33.65 -5.10 -17.04
CA GLU A 428 -33.42 -3.84 -17.77
C GLU A 428 -33.48 -2.56 -16.91
N GLU A 429 -33.82 -2.63 -15.62
CA GLU A 429 -33.89 -1.47 -14.73
C GLU A 429 -32.53 -1.12 -14.10
N TYR A 430 -32.25 0.19 -13.98
CA TYR A 430 -30.97 0.72 -13.51
C TYR A 430 -31.08 1.17 -12.06
N SER A 431 -30.37 0.52 -11.15
CA SER A 431 -30.36 0.87 -9.73
C SER A 431 -29.02 1.46 -9.31
N PHE A 432 -29.01 2.75 -8.99
CA PHE A 432 -27.80 3.48 -8.60
C PHE A 432 -27.45 3.32 -7.12
N PHE A 433 -26.16 3.35 -6.83
CA PHE A 433 -25.61 3.35 -5.47
C PHE A 433 -24.30 4.15 -5.45
N ASP A 434 -23.84 4.55 -4.27
CA ASP A 434 -22.51 5.15 -4.10
C ASP A 434 -22.31 6.54 -4.76
N GLN A 435 -23.34 7.40 -4.74
CA GLN A 435 -23.23 8.79 -5.19
C GLN A 435 -22.65 9.71 -4.09
N GLU A 436 -21.33 9.68 -3.92
CA GLU A 436 -20.54 10.50 -3.00
C GLU A 436 -20.43 11.97 -3.43
N PHE A 437 -20.24 12.24 -4.72
CA PHE A 437 -19.80 13.54 -5.22
C PHE A 437 -20.92 14.29 -5.94
N CYS A 438 -21.23 15.50 -5.46
CA CYS A 438 -22.18 16.41 -6.10
C CYS A 438 -21.53 17.76 -6.39
N GLU A 439 -21.47 18.13 -7.68
CA GLU A 439 -21.05 19.44 -8.15
C GLU A 439 -22.27 20.32 -8.46
N LYS A 440 -22.23 21.60 -8.06
CA LYS A 440 -23.29 22.56 -8.41
C LYS A 440 -23.06 23.08 -9.82
N GLN A 441 -24.14 23.20 -10.60
CA GLN A 441 -24.08 23.65 -12.00
C GLN A 441 -23.11 22.80 -12.83
N CYS A 442 -23.15 21.48 -12.63
CA CYS A 442 -22.26 20.55 -13.31
C CYS A 442 -22.67 20.39 -14.78
N PRO A 443 -21.73 20.52 -15.74
CA PRO A 443 -22.00 20.18 -17.12
C PRO A 443 -22.38 18.70 -17.25
N LEU A 444 -23.47 18.39 -17.95
CA LEU A 444 -23.91 17.00 -18.22
C LEU A 444 -22.85 16.22 -19.01
N ASP A 445 -22.22 16.89 -19.96
CA ASP A 445 -21.12 16.41 -20.79
C ASP A 445 -19.91 16.00 -19.94
N TYR A 446 -19.67 16.61 -18.77
CA TYR A 446 -18.62 16.14 -17.85
C TYR A 446 -18.95 14.77 -17.23
N ILE A 447 -20.20 14.55 -16.84
CA ILE A 447 -20.64 13.24 -16.30
C ILE A 447 -20.58 12.18 -17.42
N MET A 448 -21.02 12.52 -18.63
CA MET A 448 -20.92 11.62 -19.78
C MET A 448 -19.49 11.31 -20.19
N PHE A 449 -18.57 12.28 -20.09
CA PHE A 449 -17.14 12.02 -20.22
C PHE A 449 -16.68 10.94 -19.23
N ARG A 450 -17.08 11.02 -17.94
CA ARG A 450 -16.73 10.01 -16.92
C ARG A 450 -17.36 8.66 -17.26
N VAL A 451 -18.62 8.61 -17.68
CA VAL A 451 -19.31 7.39 -18.15
C VAL A 451 -18.48 6.68 -19.22
N LEU A 452 -18.10 7.39 -20.29
CA LEU A 452 -17.35 6.79 -21.39
C LEU A 452 -15.92 6.42 -20.97
N ARG A 453 -15.20 7.34 -20.31
CA ARG A 453 -13.82 7.13 -19.89
C ARG A 453 -13.68 5.88 -19.04
N TYR A 454 -14.47 5.76 -17.97
CA TYR A 454 -14.34 4.62 -17.06
C TYR A 454 -14.80 3.31 -17.69
N THR A 455 -15.82 3.33 -18.56
CA THR A 455 -16.26 2.13 -19.27
C THR A 455 -15.17 1.59 -20.20
N TYR A 456 -14.48 2.45 -20.94
CA TYR A 456 -13.41 2.05 -21.86
C TYR A 456 -12.06 1.78 -21.17
N LEU A 457 -11.83 2.35 -19.98
CA LEU A 457 -10.70 1.94 -19.15
C LEU A 457 -10.89 0.52 -18.61
N ALA A 458 -12.11 0.18 -18.19
CA ALA A 458 -12.46 -1.16 -17.69
C ALA A 458 -12.41 -2.21 -18.81
N TYR A 459 -12.89 -1.85 -20.00
CA TYR A 459 -12.97 -2.74 -21.14
C TYR A 459 -12.37 -2.10 -22.40
N PRO A 460 -11.03 -2.04 -22.53
CA PRO A 460 -10.38 -1.46 -23.70
C PRO A 460 -10.80 -2.12 -25.03
N GLN A 461 -11.22 -3.39 -24.98
CA GLN A 461 -11.73 -4.15 -26.13
C GLN A 461 -13.01 -3.55 -26.73
N LEU A 462 -13.73 -2.70 -25.98
CA LEU A 462 -14.91 -1.98 -26.49
C LEU A 462 -14.61 -1.17 -27.74
N GLU A 463 -13.38 -0.66 -27.88
CA GLU A 463 -12.97 0.11 -29.06
C GLU A 463 -13.16 -0.68 -30.37
N SER A 464 -13.09 -2.02 -30.32
CA SER A 464 -13.32 -2.89 -31.48
C SER A 464 -14.80 -3.09 -31.84
N TYR A 465 -15.71 -2.89 -30.87
CA TYR A 465 -17.16 -3.04 -31.07
C TYR A 465 -17.83 -1.69 -31.37
N VAL A 466 -17.46 -0.67 -30.60
CA VAL A 466 -17.99 0.70 -30.70
C VAL A 466 -16.82 1.66 -30.50
N CYS A 467 -16.51 2.47 -31.51
CA CYS A 467 -15.38 3.40 -31.46
C CYS A 467 -15.66 4.58 -30.51
N MET A 468 -14.69 4.93 -29.66
CA MET A 468 -14.80 6.06 -28.74
C MET A 468 -15.10 7.39 -29.46
N GLU A 469 -14.51 7.63 -30.64
CA GLU A 469 -14.73 8.88 -31.39
C GLU A 469 -16.19 9.04 -31.86
N GLU A 470 -16.87 7.92 -32.14
CA GLU A 470 -18.29 7.95 -32.47
C GLU A 470 -19.14 8.36 -31.26
N LEU A 471 -18.81 7.84 -30.07
CA LEU A 471 -19.51 8.21 -28.84
C LEU A 471 -19.24 9.65 -28.44
N LYS A 472 -18.00 10.13 -28.62
CA LYS A 472 -17.66 11.56 -28.43
C LYS A 472 -18.51 12.44 -29.33
N THR A 473 -18.73 12.02 -30.58
CA THR A 473 -19.60 12.76 -31.51
C THR A 473 -21.06 12.70 -31.07
N ARG A 474 -21.58 11.50 -30.72
CA ARG A 474 -22.97 11.29 -30.29
C ARG A 474 -23.35 12.13 -29.08
N TYR A 475 -22.48 12.19 -28.07
CA TYR A 475 -22.75 12.89 -26.80
C TYR A 475 -22.13 14.29 -26.74
N GLY A 476 -21.62 14.83 -27.86
CA GLY A 476 -21.11 16.19 -27.94
C GLY A 476 -19.83 16.46 -27.14
N LEU A 477 -18.97 15.45 -26.96
CA LEU A 477 -17.77 15.51 -26.12
C LEU A 477 -16.48 15.85 -26.87
N GLY A 478 -16.51 15.93 -28.20
CA GLY A 478 -15.31 16.07 -29.04
C GLY A 478 -14.41 17.24 -28.64
N GLU A 479 -14.98 18.45 -28.52
CA GLU A 479 -14.21 19.67 -28.22
C GLU A 479 -13.80 19.80 -26.74
N CYS A 480 -14.55 19.21 -25.82
CA CYS A 480 -14.32 19.34 -24.37
C CYS A 480 -13.59 18.15 -23.73
N TRP A 481 -13.30 17.09 -24.47
CA TRP A 481 -12.69 15.87 -23.93
C TRP A 481 -11.35 16.14 -23.21
N GLN A 482 -10.47 16.96 -23.80
CA GLN A 482 -9.15 17.26 -23.21
C GLN A 482 -9.25 18.15 -21.98
N GLU A 483 -10.21 19.08 -21.96
CA GLU A 483 -10.52 19.90 -20.80
C GLU A 483 -11.02 19.04 -19.65
N TYR A 484 -11.96 18.12 -19.92
CA TYR A 484 -12.49 17.19 -18.93
C TYR A 484 -11.48 16.17 -18.47
N LEU A 485 -10.54 15.76 -19.32
CA LEU A 485 -9.39 14.94 -18.91
C LEU A 485 -8.52 15.69 -17.89
N SER A 486 -8.19 16.96 -18.16
CA SER A 486 -7.40 17.79 -17.24
C SER A 486 -8.13 18.05 -15.92
N LYS A 487 -9.46 18.28 -15.99
CA LYS A 487 -10.32 18.40 -14.80
C LYS A 487 -10.34 17.10 -13.98
N GLU A 488 -10.44 15.96 -14.65
CA GLU A 488 -10.43 14.65 -14.00
C GLU A 488 -9.11 14.35 -13.33
N ASP A 489 -7.99 14.60 -14.00
CA ASP A 489 -6.67 14.39 -13.44
C ASP A 489 -6.44 15.27 -12.20
N SER A 490 -6.93 16.52 -12.23
CA SER A 490 -6.91 17.41 -11.05
C SER A 490 -7.79 16.89 -9.91
N PHE A 491 -8.99 16.40 -10.23
CA PHE A 491 -9.89 15.79 -9.25
C PHE A 491 -9.25 14.56 -8.58
N ILE A 492 -8.63 13.67 -9.37
CA ILE A 492 -7.93 12.48 -8.85
C ILE A 492 -6.73 12.90 -8.00
N TRP A 493 -5.94 13.87 -8.48
CA TRP A 493 -4.77 14.41 -7.80
C TRP A 493 -5.12 14.89 -6.38
N ASP A 494 -6.20 15.67 -6.26
CA ASP A 494 -6.67 16.20 -4.99
C ASP A 494 -7.31 15.12 -4.12
N ASN A 495 -8.20 14.30 -4.71
CA ASN A 495 -8.95 13.29 -3.96
C ASN A 495 -8.04 12.24 -3.34
N ARG A 496 -6.99 11.79 -4.04
CA ARG A 496 -5.99 10.83 -3.51
C ARG A 496 -4.76 11.49 -2.86
N GLN A 497 -4.86 12.78 -2.55
CA GLN A 497 -3.83 13.56 -1.87
C GLN A 497 -2.42 13.38 -2.47
N HIS A 498 -2.27 13.46 -3.80
CA HIS A 498 -0.99 13.24 -4.47
C HIS A 498 0.15 14.12 -3.95
N ARG A 499 -0.14 15.34 -3.46
CA ARG A 499 0.86 16.18 -2.77
C ARG A 499 1.48 15.48 -1.56
N VAL A 500 0.66 14.85 -0.73
CA VAL A 500 1.06 14.18 0.52
C VAL A 500 1.64 12.81 0.20
N ASN A 501 0.97 12.07 -0.69
CA ASN A 501 1.31 10.71 -1.06
C ASN A 501 2.32 10.63 -2.21
N HIS A 502 3.06 11.71 -2.51
CA HIS A 502 3.94 11.76 -3.69
C HIS A 502 4.97 10.62 -3.71
N SER A 503 5.42 10.19 -2.53
CA SER A 503 6.40 9.10 -2.40
C SER A 503 5.79 7.75 -2.73
N PHE A 504 4.54 7.52 -2.32
CA PHE A 504 3.77 6.35 -2.71
C PHE A 504 3.62 6.25 -4.23
N TYR A 505 3.24 7.35 -4.90
CA TYR A 505 3.12 7.35 -6.35
C TYR A 505 4.44 7.09 -7.07
N LYS A 506 5.58 7.57 -6.53
CA LYS A 506 6.91 7.20 -7.03
C LYS A 506 7.21 5.71 -6.89
N TRP A 507 6.70 5.04 -5.85
CA TRP A 507 6.84 3.59 -5.70
C TRP A 507 5.89 2.79 -6.60
N LEU A 508 4.88 3.42 -7.21
CA LEU A 508 4.05 2.83 -8.28
C LEU A 508 4.74 2.92 -9.65
N GLU A 509 5.23 4.11 -10.01
CA GLU A 509 5.71 4.47 -11.36
C GLU A 509 6.97 3.71 -11.80
N ASN A 510 7.71 3.12 -10.86
CA ASN A 510 8.94 2.38 -11.16
C ASN A 510 8.70 0.88 -11.44
N GLY A 511 7.45 0.41 -11.47
CA GLY A 511 7.07 -1.01 -11.55
C GLY A 511 7.25 -1.70 -12.91
N GLY A 512 8.08 -1.16 -13.80
CA GLY A 512 8.56 -1.92 -14.95
C GLY A 512 9.57 -2.97 -14.50
N VAL A 513 9.60 -4.12 -15.17
CA VAL A 513 10.68 -5.10 -15.01
C VAL A 513 12.00 -4.45 -15.42
N GLU A 514 12.80 -3.99 -14.47
CA GLU A 514 14.15 -3.49 -14.75
C GLU A 514 15.12 -4.66 -14.90
N LYS A 515 15.90 -4.63 -15.99
CA LYS A 515 17.00 -5.58 -16.16
C LYS A 515 18.17 -5.12 -15.30
N PRO A 516 18.88 -6.05 -14.64
CA PRO A 516 20.11 -5.71 -13.96
C PRO A 516 21.10 -5.06 -14.92
N ILE A 517 21.91 -4.12 -14.42
CA ILE A 517 22.95 -3.48 -15.23
C ILE A 517 24.01 -4.52 -15.64
N VAL A 518 24.21 -5.54 -14.81
CA VAL A 518 25.01 -6.74 -15.08
C VAL A 518 24.36 -7.94 -14.43
N SER A 519 24.27 -9.06 -15.14
CA SER A 519 23.82 -10.31 -14.57
C SER A 519 24.67 -11.50 -14.99
N LEU A 520 24.61 -12.53 -14.16
CA LEU A 520 24.94 -13.89 -14.54
C LEU A 520 23.64 -14.67 -14.57
N ASP A 521 23.26 -15.14 -15.75
CA ASP A 521 21.95 -15.73 -16.02
C ASP A 521 21.58 -16.80 -14.98
N GLY A 522 20.43 -16.58 -14.32
CA GLY A 522 19.88 -17.49 -13.31
C GLY A 522 20.62 -17.54 -11.97
N LEU A 523 21.74 -16.81 -11.81
CA LEU A 523 22.56 -16.84 -10.60
C LEU A 523 22.46 -15.55 -9.78
N CYS A 524 22.79 -14.41 -10.39
CA CYS A 524 22.78 -13.13 -9.69
C CYS A 524 22.68 -11.94 -10.64
N GLY A 525 22.29 -10.79 -10.08
CA GLY A 525 22.16 -9.52 -10.81
C GLY A 525 22.59 -8.33 -9.97
N LEU A 526 23.25 -7.37 -10.62
CA LEU A 526 23.63 -6.09 -10.06
C LEU A 526 22.68 -5.01 -10.56
N TYR A 527 22.16 -4.23 -9.63
CA TYR A 527 21.16 -3.20 -9.85
C TYR A 527 21.65 -1.87 -9.27
N LEU A 528 21.26 -0.78 -9.92
CA LEU A 528 21.31 0.54 -9.30
C LEU A 528 20.19 0.59 -8.26
N SER A 529 20.44 1.05 -7.03
CA SER A 529 19.41 1.07 -5.98
C SER A 529 19.02 2.50 -5.61
N GLU A 530 19.99 3.39 -5.39
CA GLU A 530 19.73 4.79 -5.07
C GLU A 530 20.82 5.70 -5.65
N GLY A 531 20.47 6.95 -6.00
CA GLY A 531 21.43 8.02 -6.30
C GLY A 531 22.05 7.97 -7.69
N PHE A 532 21.87 6.85 -8.40
CA PHE A 532 22.15 6.72 -9.82
C PHE A 532 20.88 6.96 -10.65
N ASP A 533 21.00 7.73 -11.73
CA ASP A 533 19.85 8.19 -12.51
C ASP A 533 19.76 7.47 -13.86
N VAL A 534 20.82 7.59 -14.68
CA VAL A 534 20.84 7.10 -16.06
C VAL A 534 21.86 5.96 -16.19
N GLU A 535 21.41 4.85 -16.75
CA GLU A 535 22.26 3.81 -17.31
C GLU A 535 22.47 4.08 -18.80
N GLU A 536 23.72 4.16 -19.23
CA GLU A 536 24.11 4.25 -20.63
C GLU A 536 25.00 3.05 -20.99
N ARG A 537 24.82 2.55 -22.20
CA ARG A 537 25.65 1.47 -22.75
C ARG A 537 26.05 1.80 -24.17
N ASP A 538 27.29 1.48 -24.52
CA ASP A 538 27.74 1.37 -25.91
C ASP A 538 28.16 -0.08 -26.21
N SER A 539 28.76 -0.32 -27.38
CA SER A 539 29.20 -1.66 -27.79
C SER A 539 30.24 -2.31 -26.88
N TYR A 540 30.87 -1.56 -25.97
CA TYR A 540 32.01 -1.97 -25.16
C TYR A 540 31.90 -1.63 -23.68
N ASN A 541 31.12 -0.63 -23.30
CA ASN A 541 31.06 -0.09 -21.95
C ASN A 541 29.63 0.08 -21.43
N THR A 542 29.47 -0.03 -20.11
CA THR A 542 28.23 0.28 -19.38
C THR A 542 28.58 1.26 -18.27
N TRP A 543 27.87 2.38 -18.16
CA TRP A 543 28.09 3.34 -17.08
C TRP A 543 26.80 3.83 -16.46
N ALA A 544 26.88 4.11 -15.16
CA ALA A 544 25.80 4.67 -14.36
C ALA A 544 26.22 6.00 -13.76
N TRP A 545 25.37 7.02 -13.93
CA TRP A 545 25.64 8.38 -13.47
C TRP A 545 25.10 8.62 -12.07
N CYS A 546 26.00 8.84 -11.12
CA CYS A 546 25.72 9.25 -9.76
C CYS A 546 25.56 10.77 -9.69
N ILE A 547 24.33 11.21 -9.42
CA ILE A 547 23.95 12.64 -9.35
C ILE A 547 23.68 13.13 -7.92
N LYS A 548 23.78 12.23 -6.93
CA LYS A 548 23.61 12.51 -5.51
C LYS A 548 24.92 12.27 -4.77
N LYS A 549 25.12 12.93 -3.61
CA LYS A 549 26.28 12.68 -2.73
C LYS A 549 26.32 11.27 -2.14
N LYS A 550 25.15 10.63 -2.04
CA LYS A 550 25.00 9.25 -1.59
C LYS A 550 24.38 8.48 -2.73
N ALA A 551 25.00 7.36 -3.09
CA ALA A 551 24.47 6.44 -4.06
C ALA A 551 24.69 5.00 -3.58
N ARG A 552 23.91 4.07 -4.13
CA ARG A 552 23.89 2.69 -3.69
C ARG A 552 23.68 1.77 -4.88
N ILE A 553 24.48 0.72 -4.96
CA ILE A 553 24.20 -0.45 -5.82
C ILE A 553 23.75 -1.61 -4.95
N CYS A 554 23.01 -2.52 -5.56
CA CYS A 554 22.54 -3.74 -4.94
C CYS A 554 22.93 -4.94 -5.80
N ILE A 555 23.49 -5.97 -5.19
CA ILE A 555 23.69 -7.27 -5.81
C ILE A 555 22.71 -8.25 -5.21
N ARG A 556 22.04 -9.01 -6.05
CA ARG A 556 21.05 -10.00 -5.65
C ARG A 556 21.47 -11.40 -6.06
N ASN A 557 21.36 -12.33 -5.12
CA ASN A 557 21.44 -13.76 -5.37
C ASN A 557 20.03 -14.27 -5.76
N PHE A 558 19.90 -14.98 -6.87
CA PHE A 558 18.65 -15.60 -7.30
C PHE A 558 18.55 -17.08 -6.93
N THR A 559 19.60 -17.66 -6.37
CA THR A 559 19.70 -19.10 -6.08
C THR A 559 19.28 -19.42 -4.65
N ASP A 560 18.82 -20.66 -4.45
CA ASP A 560 18.54 -21.26 -3.13
C ASP A 560 19.82 -21.75 -2.44
N SER A 561 20.94 -21.07 -2.69
CA SER A 561 22.23 -21.39 -2.10
C SER A 561 23.06 -20.13 -1.93
N LYS A 562 23.89 -20.08 -0.91
CA LYS A 562 24.88 -19.01 -0.75
C LYS A 562 25.84 -18.97 -1.94
N ILE A 563 26.10 -17.78 -2.47
CA ILE A 563 27.04 -17.56 -3.56
C ILE A 563 28.24 -16.72 -3.12
N ARG A 564 29.40 -17.03 -3.70
CA ARG A 564 30.63 -16.23 -3.60
C ARG A 564 31.02 -15.75 -4.99
N MET A 565 31.28 -14.46 -5.13
CA MET A 565 31.62 -13.86 -6.41
C MET A 565 32.67 -12.76 -6.23
N GLY A 566 33.39 -12.47 -7.31
CA GLY A 566 34.10 -11.21 -7.49
C GLY A 566 33.19 -10.17 -8.12
N LEU A 567 33.28 -8.94 -7.65
CA LEU A 567 32.65 -7.77 -8.23
C LEU A 567 33.75 -6.79 -8.63
N GLN A 568 33.74 -6.34 -9.88
CA GLN A 568 34.66 -5.31 -10.36
C GLN A 568 33.87 -4.14 -10.94
N PHE A 569 34.32 -2.91 -10.68
CA PHE A 569 33.82 -1.71 -11.34
C PHE A 569 34.85 -0.58 -11.23
N THR A 570 34.80 0.38 -12.14
CA THR A 570 35.65 1.57 -12.11
C THR A 570 34.84 2.78 -11.64
N LEU A 571 35.36 3.51 -10.66
CA LEU A 571 34.82 4.77 -10.21
C LEU A 571 35.51 5.90 -10.97
N TYR A 572 34.76 6.83 -11.57
CA TYR A 572 35.32 7.94 -12.33
C TYR A 572 34.78 9.30 -11.83
N PRO A 573 35.64 10.30 -11.60
CA PRO A 573 35.20 11.61 -11.15
C PRO A 573 34.46 12.37 -12.28
N PRO A 574 33.70 13.43 -11.96
CA PRO A 574 33.16 14.35 -12.95
C PRO A 574 34.23 14.88 -13.91
N PRO A 575 33.90 15.13 -15.19
CA PRO A 575 34.90 15.63 -16.14
C PRO A 575 35.59 16.90 -15.67
N GLY A 576 36.92 16.93 -15.78
CA GLY A 576 37.76 18.04 -15.33
C GLY A 576 38.13 18.00 -13.84
N ARG A 577 37.69 16.99 -13.07
CA ARG A 577 38.20 16.71 -11.72
C ARG A 577 39.14 15.51 -11.72
N GLN A 578 40.11 15.52 -10.83
CA GLN A 578 41.01 14.40 -10.52
C GLN A 578 41.02 14.19 -9.00
N GLU A 579 41.27 12.96 -8.56
CA GLU A 579 41.41 12.60 -7.14
C GLU A 579 40.17 12.88 -6.29
N GLN A 580 38.98 12.60 -6.81
CA GLN A 580 37.76 12.76 -6.02
C GLN A 580 37.67 11.64 -4.98
N ARG A 581 37.63 12.01 -3.70
CA ARG A 581 37.50 11.06 -2.59
C ARG A 581 36.08 10.50 -2.53
N VAL A 582 35.99 9.17 -2.57
CA VAL A 582 34.75 8.40 -2.44
C VAL A 582 34.90 7.43 -1.28
N GLU A 583 34.01 7.53 -0.31
CA GLU A 583 33.89 6.57 0.78
C GLU A 583 32.97 5.44 0.35
N ILE A 584 33.38 4.21 0.64
CA ILE A 584 32.69 3.00 0.23
C ILE A 584 32.40 2.18 1.48
N ASP A 585 31.14 1.82 1.63
CA ASP A 585 30.68 0.98 2.72
C ASP A 585 30.21 -0.36 2.17
N THR A 586 30.83 -1.42 2.66
CA THR A 586 30.53 -2.81 2.31
C THR A 586 30.20 -3.59 3.59
N PRO A 587 29.42 -4.68 3.51
CA PRO A 587 29.10 -5.47 4.71
C PRO A 587 30.32 -6.05 5.44
N GLU A 588 31.42 -6.33 4.71
CA GLU A 588 32.64 -6.92 5.28
C GLU A 588 33.66 -5.87 5.75
N GLN A 589 33.67 -4.68 5.12
CA GLN A 589 34.55 -3.57 5.48
C GLN A 589 33.74 -2.28 5.56
N LYS A 590 33.57 -1.79 6.79
CA LYS A 590 32.98 -0.49 7.05
C LYS A 590 34.00 0.60 6.71
N GLU A 591 33.59 1.49 5.82
CA GLU A 591 34.20 2.80 5.55
C GLU A 591 35.69 2.75 5.16
N TYR A 592 35.98 2.30 3.93
CA TYR A 592 37.27 2.60 3.30
C TYR A 592 37.07 3.63 2.19
N ALA A 593 38.08 4.48 1.96
CA ALA A 593 38.02 5.54 0.98
C ALA A 593 39.00 5.30 -0.17
N VAL A 594 38.56 5.60 -1.39
CA VAL A 594 39.38 5.60 -2.60
C VAL A 594 39.39 6.99 -3.24
N PHE A 595 40.37 7.24 -4.10
CA PHE A 595 40.47 8.47 -4.88
C PHE A 595 40.23 8.15 -6.35
N ALA A 596 39.11 8.61 -6.92
CA ALA A 596 38.75 8.34 -8.30
C ALA A 596 39.62 9.17 -9.30
N PRO A 597 40.01 8.62 -10.45
CA PRO A 597 39.55 7.34 -11.00
C PRO A 597 40.26 6.13 -10.38
N GLU A 598 39.50 5.12 -9.95
CA GLU A 598 40.04 3.90 -9.34
C GLU A 598 39.17 2.69 -9.73
N THR A 599 39.82 1.57 -10.07
CA THR A 599 39.13 0.30 -10.31
C THR A 599 39.10 -0.51 -9.02
N ILE A 600 37.91 -0.88 -8.60
CA ILE A 600 37.67 -1.61 -7.37
C ILE A 600 37.35 -3.05 -7.70
N GLU A 601 37.97 -3.95 -6.96
CA GLU A 601 37.66 -5.37 -6.95
C GLU A 601 37.26 -5.78 -5.53
N LEU A 602 36.03 -6.28 -5.41
CA LEU A 602 35.48 -6.79 -4.17
C LEU A 602 35.25 -8.29 -4.30
N LYS A 603 35.52 -9.03 -3.23
CA LYS A 603 35.00 -10.39 -3.05
C LYS A 603 33.81 -10.26 -2.13
N VAL A 604 32.70 -10.88 -2.51
CA VAL A 604 31.46 -10.77 -1.74
C VAL A 604 30.81 -12.13 -1.60
N GLU A 605 30.24 -12.34 -0.42
CA GLU A 605 29.39 -13.48 -0.10
C GLU A 605 27.94 -12.99 0.05
N ILE A 606 27.00 -13.67 -0.61
CA ILE A 606 25.58 -13.34 -0.55
C ILE A 606 24.81 -14.60 -0.21
N ASP A 607 24.03 -14.56 0.87
CA ASP A 607 23.18 -15.66 1.31
C ASP A 607 22.12 -16.01 0.26
N GLU A 608 21.47 -17.17 0.43
CA GLU A 608 20.41 -17.66 -0.46
C GLU A 608 19.29 -16.63 -0.65
N GLN A 609 18.89 -16.41 -1.91
CA GLN A 609 17.94 -15.35 -2.30
C GLN A 609 18.27 -13.94 -1.74
N GLY A 610 19.52 -13.73 -1.32
CA GLY A 610 19.93 -12.60 -0.50
C GLY A 610 20.29 -11.34 -1.28
N LEU A 611 20.46 -10.24 -0.54
CA LEU A 611 20.93 -8.95 -1.07
C LEU A 611 22.25 -8.53 -0.43
N LEU A 612 23.07 -7.86 -1.23
CA LEU A 612 24.25 -7.14 -0.79
C LEU A 612 24.16 -5.70 -1.29
N PHE A 613 24.19 -4.74 -0.37
CA PHE A 613 24.24 -3.32 -0.72
C PHE A 613 25.66 -2.79 -0.58
N ILE A 614 26.08 -1.97 -1.55
CA ILE A 614 27.33 -1.21 -1.48
C ILE A 614 26.97 0.27 -1.58
N ASN A 615 27.32 1.03 -0.55
CA ASN A 615 27.08 2.47 -0.50
C ASN A 615 28.31 3.22 -0.97
N PHE A 616 28.07 4.31 -1.69
CA PHE A 616 29.08 5.26 -2.12
C PHE A 616 28.73 6.62 -1.54
N HIS A 617 29.68 7.24 -0.86
CA HIS A 617 29.58 8.62 -0.39
C HIS A 617 30.65 9.48 -1.05
N VAL A 618 30.19 10.45 -1.85
CA VAL A 618 31.06 11.41 -2.52
C VAL A 618 31.20 12.64 -1.63
N SER A 619 32.44 12.90 -1.21
CA SER A 619 32.78 13.95 -0.23
C SER A 619 32.37 15.35 -0.70
N GLU A 620 32.50 15.63 -1.99
CA GLU A 620 32.33 16.97 -2.58
C GLU A 620 30.96 17.18 -3.23
N PRO A 621 30.47 18.44 -3.32
CA PRO A 621 29.25 18.75 -4.06
C PRO A 621 29.39 18.42 -5.57
N LEU A 622 28.43 17.66 -6.07
CA LEU A 622 28.16 17.49 -7.50
C LEU A 622 27.33 18.69 -7.97
N THR A 623 27.98 19.71 -8.54
CA THR A 623 27.32 20.97 -8.94
C THR A 623 26.67 20.83 -10.31
N LYS A 624 25.34 20.98 -10.41
CA LYS A 624 24.62 20.98 -11.70
C LYS A 624 25.12 22.11 -12.61
N CYS A 625 25.61 21.76 -13.80
CA CYS A 625 25.89 22.73 -14.86
C CYS A 625 24.58 23.24 -15.48
N GLY A 626 24.57 24.48 -15.99
CA GLY A 626 23.36 25.23 -16.37
C GLY A 626 22.46 24.63 -17.45
N ASN A 627 22.84 23.51 -18.09
CA ASN A 627 22.04 22.77 -19.05
C ASN A 627 21.41 21.48 -18.48
N GLY A 628 21.71 21.09 -17.24
CA GLY A 628 21.17 19.90 -16.59
C GLY A 628 21.75 18.56 -17.05
N ASP A 629 22.79 18.56 -17.90
CA ASP A 629 23.39 17.33 -18.43
C ASP A 629 24.26 16.62 -17.37
N PRO A 630 23.90 15.39 -16.94
CA PRO A 630 24.67 14.66 -15.92
C PRO A 630 26.12 14.42 -16.35
N ARG A 631 26.39 14.33 -17.66
CA ARG A 631 27.74 14.14 -18.21
C ARG A 631 28.70 15.26 -17.83
N ALA A 632 28.21 16.43 -17.45
CA ALA A 632 29.04 17.58 -17.10
C ALA A 632 29.44 17.64 -15.62
N PHE A 633 28.80 16.86 -14.73
CA PHE A 633 28.99 17.03 -13.28
C PHE A 633 28.84 15.77 -12.43
N ALA A 634 28.35 14.66 -12.98
CA ALA A 634 28.08 13.44 -12.25
C ALA A 634 29.33 12.57 -12.09
N PHE A 635 29.38 11.87 -10.97
CA PHE A 635 30.33 10.80 -10.72
C PHE A 635 29.88 9.54 -11.46
N GLN A 636 30.81 8.70 -11.95
CA GLN A 636 30.46 7.55 -12.78
C GLN A 636 30.84 6.24 -12.09
N LEU A 637 29.94 5.26 -12.16
CA LEU A 637 30.25 3.85 -11.98
C LEU A 637 30.32 3.22 -13.37
N LEU A 638 31.52 2.84 -13.80
CA LEU A 638 31.85 2.36 -15.13
C LEU A 638 32.17 0.86 -15.10
N ASN A 639 31.67 0.15 -16.10
CA ASN A 639 31.89 -1.26 -16.38
C ASN A 639 31.78 -2.16 -15.15
N PRO A 640 30.62 -2.15 -14.46
CA PRO A 640 30.38 -3.19 -13.46
C PRO A 640 30.50 -4.57 -14.12
N GLN A 641 31.10 -5.51 -13.41
CA GLN A 641 31.26 -6.90 -13.83
C GLN A 641 31.10 -7.83 -12.64
N ILE A 642 30.37 -8.93 -12.86
CA ILE A 642 30.27 -10.01 -11.88
C ILE A 642 31.11 -11.19 -12.39
N MET A 643 32.04 -11.64 -11.56
CA MET A 643 32.93 -12.75 -11.85
C MET A 643 32.60 -13.92 -10.94
N LEU A 644 32.08 -15.02 -11.51
CA LEU A 644 32.02 -16.29 -10.79
C LEU A 644 33.44 -16.84 -10.67
N ASN A 645 33.88 -17.02 -9.43
CA ASN A 645 35.19 -17.53 -9.04
C ASN A 645 35.95 -18.22 -10.17
N GLY A 646 36.84 -17.45 -10.81
CA GLY A 646 37.98 -18.02 -11.48
C GLY A 646 38.90 -18.61 -10.42
N THR A 647 38.77 -19.92 -10.20
CA THR A 647 39.71 -20.84 -9.53
C THR A 647 39.40 -21.22 -8.08
N ILE A 648 39.42 -22.54 -7.90
CA ILE A 648 39.41 -23.34 -6.68
C ILE A 648 40.66 -23.04 -5.83
N PHE A 649 40.46 -23.06 -4.50
CA PHE A 649 41.37 -23.09 -3.33
C PHE A 649 41.48 -21.80 -2.51
#